data_AF-A0A5D2DCL0-F1
#
_entry.id   AF-A0A5D2DCL0-F1
#
_cell.length_a   1.000
_cell.length_b   1.000
_cell.length_c   1.000
_cell.angle_alpha   90.00
_cell.angle_beta   90.00
_cell.angle_gamma   90.00
#
_symmetry.space_group_name_H-M   'P 1'
#
loop_
_entity.id
_entity.type
_entity.pdbx_description
1 polymer ?
#
loop_
_entity_poly.entity_id
_entity_poly.type
_entity_poly.pdbx_seq_one_letter_code
_entity_poly.pdbx_strand_id
1 'polypeptide(L)'
;MMMEWKWLWFIRMAVLLLVLEGCRWCTTDACLEHERIALLHLKPFFNYGNPLKSWVDLKGSDCCKWERVKCNSITRRKLKSLYLSENAIGGNLENEGFGKLSSTLSNLEILYLSYNHLNDSILLSLSELSSLRYLDLSHNRFEGSSHPRGFQWLSRLTKLETLNLSGNSWKNSILFNMRNLSSLKTLRLSSNQLEGRLLHIQELNNLTDLNYLDLSGNRIESISNKGLSNLINLKKLDLSENQIESLQSSKDGGRKLELTHLKELNLNSNLFNNSVFASLNKLLNLKTLTISNQLKGPIDAKGWCDLRNLEVLDVSGNALEGMLPHCFSNLTALRVLDISRNHFQIPLSFAPFANLSNIKALLSNENKMVTEPSFYTSIPKFQLEVISLSKCITSQQLSRKLPTFLYYQYDLRYVDLSHNNFSGTVPTWLLENNTKLEDLILKGNSFTGPLSFSSALISNVSSIDISENKIQGQIPTSICSTFPHLSRLFLSKNAFEGNIPLCLSGMKDLSILDLSNNQLYGKVPEELITKGSLTILRLSNNNFSGNVVPAILKANGLQNLYLDGNKFSGEVTNFDVSTFEFPNSLSDIDLSNNQLHGKLPRWIGNASFLLRLALSNNGFEGSIPMEFCNLNWLEFLDLSQNNLSGSIPSCFNPPNIKHVHLHGNRLRGPLSLAFYNSSSLVTLDLREKNLTGSMPKWIDTLSSLSVLLLKDNHFHGKVPIQLCKLYSLSIIDLSQNMFSGPIPSCLGNLSLPMKEKEKVIEFTTKSGFYSYEGNILAYMTGIDLSCNNLTGHIPPELGNLSEIYSLNLSHNKLIGVIPSSFSKLHQIESLDLSYNNLSGEIPNQLVELNSLEVFSVAHNNLSGSIPEPKAQFGTFIESSYEGNPFLCGTILHKSCSKPDAPSTRSNSLDDEGEDSLLDTYDFCVSFLVSYIVVVLTIFVVLYINPYWRSVWFSFIGKCITTCRYSTMANFLTYHIFRQCD
;
A
#
# COMPACT_ATOMS: atom_id res chain seq x y z
N MET A 1 -4.75 96.04 28.20
CA MET A 1 -4.12 94.71 28.32
C MET A 1 -5.16 93.58 28.20
N MET A 2 -5.89 93.51 27.06
CA MET A 2 -6.93 92.50 26.83
C MET A 2 -7.11 92.13 25.34
N MET A 3 -6.18 92.57 24.47
CA MET A 3 -6.19 92.23 23.03
C MET A 3 -5.10 91.22 22.62
N GLU A 4 -4.10 90.95 23.46
CA GLU A 4 -3.02 90.00 23.11
C GLU A 4 -3.39 88.53 23.34
N TRP A 5 -4.37 88.23 24.21
CA TRP A 5 -4.75 86.85 24.53
C TRP A 5 -5.63 86.19 23.46
N LYS A 6 -6.37 86.98 22.66
CA LYS A 6 -7.20 86.43 21.56
C LYS A 6 -6.35 85.94 20.38
N TRP A 7 -5.24 86.62 20.09
CA TRP A 7 -4.31 86.20 19.04
C TRP A 7 -3.56 84.91 19.40
N LEU A 8 -3.16 84.73 20.66
CA LEU A 8 -2.55 83.47 21.12
C LEU A 8 -3.52 82.28 21.03
N TRP A 9 -4.82 82.50 21.29
CA TRP A 9 -5.85 81.46 21.18
C TRP A 9 -6.13 81.06 19.73
N PHE A 10 -6.16 82.05 18.82
CA PHE A 10 -6.29 81.80 17.37
C PHE A 10 -5.08 81.08 16.79
N ILE A 11 -3.85 81.45 17.20
CA ILE A 11 -2.63 80.75 16.74
C ILE A 11 -2.59 79.33 17.30
N ARG A 12 -2.98 79.10 18.57
CA ARG A 12 -3.07 77.74 19.13
C ARG A 12 -4.13 76.89 18.43
N MET A 13 -5.29 77.44 18.09
CA MET A 13 -6.32 76.72 17.32
C MET A 13 -5.88 76.45 15.87
N ALA A 14 -5.20 77.38 15.21
CA ALA A 14 -4.68 77.20 13.86
C ALA A 14 -3.56 76.14 13.82
N VAL A 15 -2.67 76.12 14.81
CA VAL A 15 -1.66 75.06 14.95
C VAL A 15 -2.30 73.72 15.32
N LEU A 16 -3.34 73.69 16.17
CA LEU A 16 -4.08 72.45 16.45
C LEU A 16 -4.81 71.92 15.21
N LEU A 17 -5.38 72.80 14.39
CA LEU A 17 -6.04 72.45 13.12
C LEU A 17 -5.02 72.02 12.05
N LEU A 18 -3.84 72.64 11.97
CA LEU A 18 -2.75 72.19 11.10
C LEU A 18 -2.11 70.87 11.58
N VAL A 19 -2.09 70.62 12.89
CA VAL A 19 -1.67 69.33 13.47
C VAL A 19 -2.77 68.27 13.29
N LEU A 20 -4.06 68.63 13.32
CA LEU A 20 -5.18 67.71 13.06
C LEU A 20 -5.37 67.42 11.55
N GLU A 21 -5.14 68.39 10.66
CA GLU A 21 -5.07 68.17 9.21
C GLU A 21 -3.77 67.48 8.79
N GLY A 22 -2.64 67.81 9.43
CA GLY A 22 -1.37 67.08 9.30
C GLY A 22 -1.44 65.64 9.82
N CYS A 23 -2.24 65.39 10.87
CA CYS A 23 -2.54 64.03 11.35
C CYS A 23 -3.57 63.30 10.47
N ARG A 24 -4.49 63.99 9.77
CA ARG A 24 -5.38 63.37 8.77
C ARG A 24 -4.65 62.87 7.51
N TRP A 25 -3.44 63.35 7.24
CA TRP A 25 -2.57 62.84 6.18
C TRP A 25 -1.56 61.79 6.63
N CYS A 26 -1.50 61.44 7.93
CA CYS A 26 -0.56 60.44 8.43
C CYS A 26 -1.13 59.01 8.57
N THR A 27 -2.42 58.77 8.29
CA THR A 27 -3.01 57.43 8.39
C THR A 27 -3.54 56.90 7.06
N THR A 28 -2.65 56.62 6.10
CA THR A 28 -2.94 55.61 5.08
C THR A 28 -2.26 54.30 5.48
N ASP A 29 -3.01 53.38 6.07
CA ASP A 29 -2.62 51.96 6.18
C ASP A 29 -2.74 51.31 4.79
N ALA A 30 -1.98 51.83 3.81
CA ALA A 30 -2.04 51.38 2.43
C ALA A 30 -0.65 51.28 1.83
N CYS A 31 -0.42 50.23 1.03
CA CYS A 31 0.85 50.05 0.35
C CYS A 31 1.20 51.21 -0.61
N LEU A 32 2.48 51.37 -0.94
CA LEU A 32 2.91 52.42 -1.86
C LEU A 32 2.29 52.23 -3.25
N GLU A 33 1.74 53.30 -3.83
CA GLU A 33 0.96 53.22 -5.08
C GLU A 33 1.76 52.62 -6.26
N HIS A 34 3.06 52.87 -6.33
CA HIS A 34 3.92 52.26 -7.35
C HIS A 34 4.16 50.76 -7.11
N GLU A 35 4.23 50.30 -5.85
CA GLU A 35 4.30 48.86 -5.51
C GLU A 35 2.98 48.17 -5.89
N ARG A 36 1.83 48.81 -5.61
CA ARG A 36 0.49 48.33 -6.01
C ARG A 36 0.40 48.13 -7.53
N ILE A 37 0.80 49.15 -8.30
CA ILE A 37 0.78 49.12 -9.77
C ILE A 37 1.71 48.03 -10.30
N ALA A 38 2.92 47.89 -9.73
CA ALA A 38 3.85 46.84 -10.11
C ALA A 38 3.30 45.42 -9.87
N LEU A 39 2.58 45.20 -8.77
CA LEU A 39 1.89 43.93 -8.51
C LEU A 39 0.74 43.69 -9.49
N LEU A 40 -0.07 44.69 -9.83
CA LEU A 40 -1.14 44.52 -10.82
C LEU A 40 -0.63 44.16 -12.21
N HIS A 41 0.58 44.60 -12.58
CA HIS A 41 1.23 44.14 -13.80
C HIS A 41 1.55 42.64 -13.79
N LEU A 42 1.66 42.00 -12.61
CA LEU A 42 1.80 40.55 -12.52
C LEU A 42 0.46 39.80 -12.61
N LYS A 43 -0.66 40.45 -12.28
CA LYS A 43 -1.98 39.81 -12.18
C LYS A 43 -2.38 38.97 -13.41
N PRO A 44 -2.12 39.42 -14.67
CA PRO A 44 -2.48 38.65 -15.86
C PRO A 44 -1.78 37.28 -15.99
N PHE A 45 -0.69 37.03 -15.26
CA PHE A 45 0.07 35.79 -15.35
C PHE A 45 -0.51 34.64 -14.49
N PHE A 46 -1.58 34.88 -13.73
CA PHE A 46 -2.19 33.90 -12.82
C PHE A 46 -3.57 33.45 -13.31
N ASN A 47 -3.63 32.63 -14.38
CA ASN A 47 -4.88 32.30 -15.08
C ASN A 47 -5.34 30.83 -14.99
N TYR A 48 -4.60 29.96 -14.28
CA TYR A 48 -4.97 28.56 -14.10
C TYR A 48 -5.44 28.29 -12.65
N GLY A 49 -6.74 28.03 -12.49
CA GLY A 49 -7.32 27.38 -11.31
C GLY A 49 -7.56 28.23 -10.05
N ASN A 50 -6.82 29.32 -9.82
CA ASN A 50 -6.98 30.15 -8.62
C ASN A 50 -6.87 31.66 -8.95
N PRO A 51 -7.96 32.34 -9.35
CA PRO A 51 -7.90 33.76 -9.64
C PRO A 51 -7.52 34.52 -8.36
N LEU A 52 -6.48 35.35 -8.41
CA LEU A 52 -6.08 36.24 -7.31
C LEU A 52 -7.17 37.30 -7.06
N LYS A 53 -8.29 36.88 -6.45
CA LYS A 53 -9.52 37.67 -6.28
C LYS A 53 -9.27 38.94 -5.48
N SER A 54 -8.34 38.88 -4.53
CA SER A 54 -7.97 40.00 -3.69
C SER A 54 -7.20 41.11 -4.43
N TRP A 55 -6.57 40.83 -5.57
CA TRP A 55 -5.75 41.78 -6.32
C TRP A 55 -6.63 42.71 -7.16
N VAL A 56 -7.26 43.70 -6.54
CA VAL A 56 -8.23 44.58 -7.20
C VAL A 56 -7.56 45.81 -7.80
N ASP A 57 -7.94 46.18 -9.03
CA ASP A 57 -7.54 47.45 -9.62
C ASP A 57 -8.49 48.58 -9.21
N LEU A 58 -8.51 48.85 -7.90
CA LEU A 58 -9.24 49.96 -7.30
C LEU A 58 -8.21 50.96 -6.77
N LYS A 59 -8.33 52.23 -7.19
CA LYS A 59 -7.46 53.32 -6.75
C LYS A 59 -7.56 53.48 -5.23
N GLY A 60 -6.43 53.41 -4.53
CA GLY A 60 -6.38 53.45 -3.06
C GLY A 60 -6.63 52.11 -2.36
N SER A 61 -6.72 50.99 -3.09
CA SER A 61 -6.73 49.65 -2.49
C SER A 61 -5.39 49.32 -1.83
N ASP A 62 -5.46 48.74 -0.63
CA ASP A 62 -4.29 48.36 0.14
C ASP A 62 -3.79 46.97 -0.29
N CYS A 63 -2.69 46.94 -1.06
CA CYS A 63 -2.08 45.69 -1.48
C CYS A 63 -1.43 44.88 -0.34
N CYS A 64 -1.24 45.46 0.85
CA CYS A 64 -0.80 44.70 2.02
C CYS A 64 -1.87 43.70 2.52
N LYS A 65 -3.12 43.84 2.07
CA LYS A 65 -4.22 42.90 2.34
C LYS A 65 -4.43 41.88 1.22
N TRP A 66 -3.66 41.95 0.15
CA TRP A 66 -3.78 41.02 -0.96
C TRP A 66 -3.23 39.66 -0.57
N GLU A 67 -3.87 38.61 -1.07
CA GLU A 67 -3.34 37.25 -0.96
C GLU A 67 -1.92 37.24 -1.51
N ARG A 68 -1.04 36.48 -0.85
CA ARG A 68 0.36 36.30 -1.27
C ARG A 68 1.26 37.54 -1.15
N VAL A 69 0.79 38.62 -0.53
CA VAL A 69 1.55 39.84 -0.27
C VAL A 69 1.70 40.07 1.23
N LYS A 70 2.90 40.44 1.70
CA LYS A 70 3.14 40.84 3.09
C LYS A 70 3.99 42.10 3.17
N CYS A 71 3.49 43.09 3.89
CA CYS A 71 4.20 44.35 4.13
C CYS A 71 4.94 44.36 5.47
N ASN A 72 5.85 45.32 5.63
CA ASN A 72 6.63 45.51 6.86
C ASN A 72 5.71 45.86 8.04
N SER A 73 5.89 45.16 9.17
CA SER A 73 5.05 45.30 10.38
C SER A 73 5.15 46.65 11.09
N ILE A 74 6.26 47.38 10.88
CA ILE A 74 6.53 48.67 11.52
C ILE A 74 5.95 49.81 10.68
N THR A 75 6.23 49.81 9.37
CA THR A 75 5.77 50.88 8.48
C THR A 75 4.37 50.64 7.94
N ARG A 76 3.87 49.40 7.96
CA ARG A 76 2.59 48.93 7.38
C ARG A 76 2.33 49.30 5.90
N ARG A 77 3.29 49.94 5.24
CA ARG A 77 3.16 50.50 3.88
C ARG A 77 4.11 49.92 2.84
N LYS A 78 5.27 49.40 3.26
CA LYS A 78 6.28 48.90 2.31
C LYS A 78 6.17 47.39 2.15
N LEU A 79 6.14 46.93 0.91
CA LEU A 79 6.20 45.52 0.58
C LEU A 79 7.49 44.87 1.12
N LYS A 80 7.34 43.74 1.81
CA LYS A 80 8.47 42.99 2.40
C LYS A 80 8.59 41.58 1.82
N SER A 81 7.46 40.90 1.60
CA SER A 81 7.44 39.51 1.13
C SER A 81 6.41 39.29 0.03
N LEU A 82 6.77 38.49 -0.96
CA LEU A 82 5.93 38.15 -2.10
C LEU A 82 5.98 36.64 -2.37
N TYR A 83 4.80 36.02 -2.49
CA TYR A 83 4.65 34.58 -2.68
C TYR A 83 4.11 34.26 -4.08
N LEU A 84 4.96 33.76 -4.97
CA LEU A 84 4.62 33.50 -6.37
C LEU A 84 4.84 32.03 -6.77
N SER A 85 4.85 31.11 -5.81
CA SER A 85 5.01 29.67 -6.07
C SER A 85 3.80 29.05 -6.77
N GLU A 86 4.03 27.99 -7.55
CA GLU A 86 3.00 27.17 -8.22
C GLU A 86 2.14 27.93 -9.24
N ASN A 87 2.74 28.81 -10.06
CA ASN A 87 2.00 29.64 -11.03
C ASN A 87 2.44 29.43 -12.50
N ALA A 88 3.27 28.43 -12.78
CA ALA A 88 3.81 28.15 -14.12
C ALA A 88 4.50 29.36 -14.79
N ILE A 89 5.06 30.29 -13.99
CA ILE A 89 5.72 31.52 -14.48
C ILE A 89 6.93 31.16 -15.34
N GLY A 90 7.02 31.72 -16.55
CA GLY A 90 8.17 31.58 -17.47
C GLY A 90 8.02 30.56 -18.62
N GLY A 91 6.90 29.83 -18.68
CA GLY A 91 6.52 28.92 -19.78
C GLY A 91 6.06 29.66 -21.06
N ASN A 92 4.85 29.38 -21.58
CA ASN A 92 4.30 29.97 -22.83
C ASN A 92 3.97 31.48 -22.76
N LEU A 93 4.46 32.22 -21.76
CA LEU A 93 4.09 33.61 -21.49
C LEU A 93 5.32 34.53 -21.68
N GLU A 94 5.21 35.51 -22.57
CA GLU A 94 6.26 36.51 -22.84
C GLU A 94 6.53 37.42 -21.63
N ASN A 95 7.78 37.89 -21.54
CA ASN A 95 8.43 38.25 -20.29
C ASN A 95 8.55 39.78 -20.04
N GLU A 96 7.43 40.51 -20.07
CA GLU A 96 7.45 41.97 -19.84
C GLU A 96 7.20 42.40 -18.37
N GLY A 97 6.66 41.51 -17.54
CA GLY A 97 6.25 41.84 -16.16
C GLY A 97 7.38 41.94 -15.14
N PHE A 98 8.34 41.01 -15.16
CA PHE A 98 9.39 40.91 -14.13
C PHE A 98 10.45 42.01 -14.20
N GLY A 99 10.73 42.55 -15.38
CA GLY A 99 11.66 43.68 -15.55
C GLY A 99 11.17 44.98 -14.90
N LYS A 100 9.85 45.25 -14.93
CA LYS A 100 9.23 46.40 -14.24
C LYS A 100 9.11 46.18 -12.73
N LEU A 101 8.99 44.92 -12.31
CA LEU A 101 8.91 44.55 -10.92
C LEU A 101 10.22 44.81 -10.19
N SER A 102 11.34 44.45 -10.80
CA SER A 102 12.65 44.55 -10.18
C SER A 102 13.15 46.00 -10.03
N SER A 103 12.76 46.90 -10.93
CA SER A 103 13.03 48.34 -10.81
C SER A 103 12.20 49.04 -9.73
N THR A 104 11.03 48.48 -9.38
CA THR A 104 10.03 49.16 -8.53
C THR A 104 10.00 48.61 -7.11
N LEU A 105 10.26 47.31 -6.92
CA LEU A 105 10.21 46.62 -5.63
C LEU A 105 11.59 46.50 -4.97
N SER A 106 12.38 47.58 -4.99
CA SER A 106 13.77 47.58 -4.48
C SER A 106 13.91 47.31 -2.98
N ASN A 107 12.82 47.39 -2.20
CA ASN A 107 12.78 47.09 -0.77
C ASN A 107 12.41 45.62 -0.46
N LEU A 108 12.13 44.80 -1.47
CA LEU A 108 11.68 43.42 -1.26
C LEU A 108 12.78 42.59 -0.59
N GLU A 109 12.44 41.93 0.52
CA GLU A 109 13.38 41.11 1.30
C GLU A 109 13.16 39.60 1.09
N ILE A 110 11.93 39.17 0.81
CA ILE A 110 11.55 37.75 0.74
C ILE A 110 10.77 37.47 -0.55
N LEU A 111 11.25 36.53 -1.35
CA LEU A 111 10.60 36.14 -2.60
C LEU A 111 10.53 34.62 -2.73
N TYR A 112 9.30 34.10 -2.87
CA TYR A 112 9.06 32.68 -3.17
C TYR A 112 8.66 32.51 -4.63
N LEU A 113 9.39 31.68 -5.37
CA LEU A 113 9.18 31.40 -6.78
C LEU A 113 9.25 29.88 -7.07
N SER A 114 9.05 29.03 -6.06
CA SER A 114 9.13 27.58 -6.22
C SER A 114 8.03 27.02 -7.14
N TYR A 115 8.27 25.85 -7.76
CA TYR A 115 7.30 25.20 -8.65
C TYR A 115 6.81 26.08 -9.81
N ASN A 116 7.73 26.77 -10.50
CA ASN A 116 7.46 27.53 -11.72
C ASN A 116 8.29 26.99 -12.91
N HIS A 117 8.35 27.74 -14.01
CA HIS A 117 9.08 27.41 -15.25
C HIS A 117 9.97 28.58 -15.67
N LEU A 118 10.73 29.14 -14.72
CA LEU A 118 11.45 30.40 -14.92
C LEU A 118 12.48 30.31 -16.05
N ASN A 119 12.58 31.37 -16.84
CA ASN A 119 13.57 31.50 -17.91
C ASN A 119 14.64 32.55 -17.57
N ASP A 120 15.69 32.63 -18.38
CA ASP A 120 16.86 33.50 -18.16
C ASP A 120 16.54 34.98 -17.96
N SER A 121 15.56 35.50 -18.69
CA SER A 121 15.22 36.92 -18.62
C SER A 121 14.52 37.27 -17.29
N ILE A 122 13.77 36.33 -16.70
CA ILE A 122 13.25 36.50 -15.35
C ILE A 122 14.40 36.50 -14.34
N LEU A 123 15.31 35.52 -14.45
CA LEU A 123 16.45 35.39 -13.53
C LEU A 123 17.38 36.61 -13.56
N LEU A 124 17.67 37.17 -14.74
CA LEU A 124 18.42 38.42 -14.87
C LEU A 124 17.71 39.59 -14.17
N SER A 125 16.39 39.68 -14.32
CA SER A 125 15.59 40.72 -13.67
C SER A 125 15.65 40.63 -12.15
N LEU A 126 15.75 39.42 -11.56
CA LEU A 126 15.90 39.24 -10.12
C LEU A 126 17.18 39.87 -9.55
N SER A 127 18.21 40.08 -10.37
CA SER A 127 19.48 40.64 -9.90
C SER A 127 19.43 42.11 -9.50
N GLU A 128 18.38 42.82 -9.91
CA GLU A 128 18.13 44.21 -9.53
C GLU A 128 17.48 44.31 -8.12
N LEU A 129 16.98 43.19 -7.57
CA LEU A 129 16.39 43.10 -6.23
C LEU A 129 17.45 42.97 -5.13
N SER A 130 18.36 43.93 -5.05
CA SER A 130 19.53 43.92 -4.15
C SER A 130 19.22 43.89 -2.65
N SER A 131 17.97 44.10 -2.24
CA SER A 131 17.53 44.01 -0.83
C SER A 131 17.11 42.60 -0.38
N LEU A 132 17.08 41.62 -1.29
CA LEU A 132 16.67 40.26 -0.98
C LEU A 132 17.54 39.62 0.11
N ARG A 133 16.86 39.02 1.10
CA ARG A 133 17.42 38.20 2.17
C ARG A 133 16.99 36.74 2.05
N TYR A 134 15.84 36.47 1.46
CA TYR A 134 15.33 35.12 1.23
C TYR A 134 14.88 34.98 -0.22
N LEU A 135 15.38 33.95 -0.90
CA LEU A 135 14.99 33.61 -2.27
C LEU A 135 14.78 32.10 -2.40
N ASP A 136 13.60 31.71 -2.86
CA ASP A 136 13.27 30.31 -3.16
C ASP A 136 13.00 30.11 -4.66
N LEU A 137 13.88 29.33 -5.30
CA LEU A 137 13.80 28.95 -6.71
C LEU A 137 13.70 27.43 -6.87
N SER A 138 13.25 26.72 -5.83
CA SER A 138 13.15 25.26 -5.87
C SER A 138 12.12 24.76 -6.89
N HIS A 139 12.32 23.55 -7.43
CA HIS A 139 11.39 22.90 -8.36
C HIS A 139 11.04 23.72 -9.62
N ASN A 140 12.03 24.39 -10.22
CA ASN A 140 11.84 25.19 -11.44
C ASN A 140 12.32 24.51 -12.72
N ARG A 141 12.75 23.24 -12.63
CA ARG A 141 13.26 22.43 -13.75
C ARG A 141 14.48 23.02 -14.45
N PHE A 142 15.32 23.77 -13.75
CA PHE A 142 16.54 24.30 -14.35
C PHE A 142 17.53 23.18 -14.72
N GLU A 143 18.09 23.22 -15.93
CA GLU A 143 19.08 22.26 -16.42
C GLU A 143 20.51 22.82 -16.40
N GLY A 144 21.44 22.08 -15.80
CA GLY A 144 22.81 22.53 -15.54
C GLY A 144 23.72 22.71 -16.76
N SER A 145 23.27 22.49 -17.99
CA SER A 145 24.08 22.59 -19.23
C SER A 145 23.57 23.59 -20.27
N SER A 146 22.42 24.24 -20.08
CA SER A 146 21.78 25.05 -21.12
C SER A 146 22.03 26.56 -21.06
N HIS A 147 22.87 27.05 -20.14
CA HIS A 147 22.96 28.50 -19.86
C HIS A 147 24.38 29.08 -19.97
N PRO A 148 24.80 29.55 -21.18
CA PRO A 148 26.15 30.06 -21.46
C PRO A 148 26.52 31.37 -20.75
N ARG A 149 25.53 32.15 -20.26
CA ARG A 149 25.72 33.39 -19.47
C ARG A 149 25.34 33.22 -17.99
N GLY A 150 25.36 31.97 -17.53
CA GLY A 150 24.70 31.48 -16.32
C GLY A 150 25.00 32.26 -15.04
N PHE A 151 23.98 32.37 -14.19
CA PHE A 151 23.98 32.61 -12.74
C PHE A 151 24.89 33.67 -12.12
N GLN A 152 25.66 34.42 -12.91
CA GLN A 152 26.46 35.56 -12.46
C GLN A 152 25.58 36.61 -11.78
N TRP A 153 24.31 36.67 -12.17
CA TRP A 153 23.30 37.54 -11.59
C TRP A 153 23.10 37.29 -10.07
N LEU A 154 23.30 36.06 -9.57
CA LEU A 154 23.25 35.76 -8.13
C LEU A 154 24.31 36.53 -7.34
N SER A 155 25.49 36.76 -7.92
CA SER A 155 26.58 37.47 -7.24
C SER A 155 26.24 38.92 -6.85
N ARG A 156 25.18 39.49 -7.44
CA ARG A 156 24.67 40.83 -7.10
C ARG A 156 23.81 40.84 -5.83
N LEU A 157 23.27 39.69 -5.42
CA LEU A 157 22.39 39.55 -4.26
C LEU A 157 23.19 39.34 -2.95
N THR A 158 24.10 40.26 -2.65
CA THR A 158 25.07 40.12 -1.55
C THR A 158 24.46 40.12 -0.14
N LYS A 159 23.22 40.59 0.01
CA LYS A 159 22.46 40.59 1.28
C LYS A 159 21.69 39.29 1.55
N LEU A 160 21.77 38.32 0.63
CA LEU A 160 20.99 37.09 0.73
C LEU A 160 21.43 36.25 1.93
N GLU A 161 20.50 35.94 2.81
CA GLU A 161 20.70 35.11 4.01
C GLU A 161 20.22 33.68 3.81
N THR A 162 19.24 33.46 2.94
CA THR A 162 18.70 32.13 2.62
C THR A 162 18.46 31.99 1.12
N LEU A 163 19.01 30.92 0.55
CA LEU A 163 18.86 30.55 -0.85
C LEU A 163 18.42 29.09 -0.95
N ASN A 164 17.26 28.86 -1.56
CA ASN A 164 16.74 27.52 -1.85
C ASN A 164 16.76 27.26 -3.36
N LEU A 165 17.56 26.28 -3.78
CA LEU A 165 17.73 25.83 -5.17
C LEU A 165 17.32 24.35 -5.35
N SER A 166 16.64 23.76 -4.37
CA SER A 166 16.32 22.33 -4.36
C SER A 166 15.42 21.86 -5.51
N GLY A 167 15.46 20.58 -5.87
CA GLY A 167 14.54 19.99 -6.85
C GLY A 167 14.74 20.49 -8.28
N ASN A 168 15.99 20.80 -8.67
CA ASN A 168 16.37 21.21 -10.02
C ASN A 168 17.39 20.22 -10.60
N SER A 169 18.03 20.54 -11.72
CA SER A 169 19.10 19.72 -12.31
C SER A 169 20.46 20.44 -12.25
N TRP A 170 20.79 21.02 -11.10
CA TRP A 170 22.05 21.74 -10.89
C TRP A 170 23.24 20.80 -10.81
N LYS A 171 24.31 21.12 -11.55
CA LYS A 171 25.64 20.49 -11.46
C LYS A 171 26.58 21.32 -10.61
N ASN A 172 27.77 20.79 -10.30
CA ASN A 172 28.78 21.40 -9.42
C ASN A 172 29.15 22.85 -9.77
N SER A 173 29.01 23.27 -11.03
CA SER A 173 29.30 24.63 -11.50
C SER A 173 28.50 25.74 -10.81
N ILE A 174 27.32 25.42 -10.25
CA ILE A 174 26.50 26.40 -9.54
C ILE A 174 27.22 27.00 -8.32
N LEU A 175 28.07 26.21 -7.66
CA LEU A 175 28.80 26.60 -6.45
C LEU A 175 29.75 27.78 -6.71
N PHE A 176 30.36 27.85 -7.90
CA PHE A 176 31.25 28.93 -8.30
C PHE A 176 30.55 30.29 -8.34
N ASN A 177 29.31 30.33 -8.81
CA ASN A 177 28.54 31.57 -8.94
C ASN A 177 28.06 32.13 -7.58
N MET A 178 28.09 31.29 -6.53
CA MET A 178 27.67 31.66 -5.18
C MET A 178 28.82 32.09 -4.27
N ARG A 179 30.08 32.01 -4.72
CA ARG A 179 31.30 32.26 -3.91
C ARG A 179 31.38 33.64 -3.24
N ASN A 180 30.59 34.62 -3.68
CA ASN A 180 30.57 35.99 -3.15
C ASN A 180 29.38 36.27 -2.21
N LEU A 181 28.51 35.28 -1.96
CA LEU A 181 27.32 35.42 -1.10
C LEU A 181 27.67 35.27 0.40
N SER A 182 28.60 36.08 0.89
CA SER A 182 29.14 35.97 2.26
C SER A 182 28.09 36.07 3.37
N SER A 183 26.96 36.77 3.14
CA SER A 183 25.85 36.90 4.11
C SER A 183 25.00 35.64 4.28
N LEU A 184 25.24 34.60 3.47
CA LEU A 184 24.38 33.43 3.39
C LEU A 184 24.48 32.57 4.65
N LYS A 185 23.33 32.37 5.32
CA LYS A 185 23.19 31.55 6.53
C LYS A 185 22.58 30.19 6.24
N THR A 186 21.74 30.08 5.21
CA THR A 186 21.10 28.83 4.80
C THR A 186 21.23 28.63 3.28
N LEU A 187 21.77 27.49 2.88
CA LEU A 187 21.87 27.08 1.48
C LEU A 187 21.24 25.69 1.32
N ARG A 188 20.20 25.60 0.49
CA ARG A 188 19.57 24.32 0.13
C ARG A 188 19.81 24.00 -1.34
N LEU A 189 20.41 22.84 -1.58
CA LEU A 189 20.76 22.30 -2.89
C LEU A 189 20.23 20.87 -3.06
N SER A 190 19.21 20.50 -2.28
CA SER A 190 18.72 19.13 -2.27
C SER A 190 18.06 18.70 -3.58
N SER A 191 18.06 17.41 -3.88
CA SER A 191 17.46 16.84 -5.11
C SER A 191 17.98 17.52 -6.38
N ASN A 192 19.30 17.51 -6.58
CA ASN A 192 20.00 18.07 -7.74
C ASN A 192 20.95 17.03 -8.38
N GLN A 193 21.85 17.48 -9.26
CA GLN A 193 22.84 16.65 -9.95
C GLN A 193 24.27 16.98 -9.50
N LEU A 194 24.47 17.37 -8.23
CA LEU A 194 25.81 17.53 -7.68
C LEU A 194 26.46 16.15 -7.59
N GLU A 195 27.66 15.98 -8.15
CA GLU A 195 28.25 14.65 -8.32
C GLU A 195 29.76 14.59 -8.02
N GLY A 196 30.23 13.36 -7.81
CA GLY A 196 31.65 13.05 -7.64
C GLY A 196 32.20 13.42 -6.26
N ARG A 197 33.50 13.73 -6.23
CA ARG A 197 34.19 14.10 -5.00
C ARG A 197 34.09 15.60 -4.79
N LEU A 198 33.59 16.01 -3.64
CA LEU A 198 33.60 17.40 -3.19
C LEU A 198 35.04 17.86 -2.78
N LEU A 199 36.08 17.42 -3.49
CA LEU A 199 37.46 17.91 -3.39
C LEU A 199 37.60 19.34 -3.96
N HIS A 200 36.64 19.75 -4.80
CA HIS A 200 36.56 21.07 -5.44
C HIS A 200 35.47 21.96 -4.81
N ILE A 201 35.35 21.97 -3.48
CA ILE A 201 34.52 22.98 -2.77
C ILE A 201 35.40 24.13 -2.24
N GLN A 202 36.36 24.65 -3.00
CA GLN A 202 37.04 25.86 -2.53
C GLN A 202 36.07 27.05 -2.50
N GLU A 203 35.01 26.98 -3.28
CA GLU A 203 34.04 28.03 -3.54
C GLU A 203 33.05 28.24 -2.38
N LEU A 204 32.71 27.19 -1.60
CA LEU A 204 31.92 27.36 -0.36
C LEU A 204 32.76 27.90 0.80
N ASN A 205 34.10 27.85 0.74
CA ASN A 205 34.96 28.36 1.83
C ASN A 205 34.68 29.82 2.19
N ASN A 206 34.16 30.59 1.23
CA ASN A 206 33.85 32.00 1.39
C ASN A 206 32.50 32.25 2.09
N LEU A 207 31.67 31.23 2.29
CA LEU A 207 30.36 31.32 2.94
C LEU A 207 30.49 31.13 4.45
N THR A 208 31.35 31.92 5.10
CA THR A 208 31.73 31.72 6.50
C THR A 208 30.57 31.86 7.49
N ASP A 209 29.49 32.57 7.12
CA ASP A 209 28.30 32.77 7.95
C ASP A 209 27.27 31.62 7.82
N LEU A 210 27.56 30.62 6.99
CA LEU A 210 26.64 29.51 6.73
C LEU A 210 26.42 28.68 7.99
N ASN A 211 25.15 28.56 8.40
CA ASN A 211 24.69 27.82 9.57
C ASN A 211 24.04 26.49 9.15
N TYR A 212 23.32 26.47 8.02
CA TYR A 212 22.68 25.28 7.49
C TYR A 212 23.04 25.07 6.02
N LEU A 213 23.56 23.87 5.73
CA LEU A 213 23.83 23.38 4.38
C LEU A 213 23.06 22.08 4.14
N ASP A 214 22.21 22.06 3.12
CA ASP A 214 21.48 20.88 2.67
C ASP A 214 21.97 20.47 1.27
N LEU A 215 22.60 19.30 1.20
CA LEU A 215 23.11 18.65 -0.01
C LEU A 215 22.40 17.32 -0.29
N SER A 216 21.25 17.07 0.35
CA SER A 216 20.56 15.78 0.25
C SER A 216 20.07 15.46 -1.16
N GLY A 217 19.86 14.18 -1.52
CA GLY A 217 19.29 13.80 -2.82
C GLY A 217 20.18 14.17 -4.01
N ASN A 218 21.50 14.02 -3.88
CA ASN A 218 22.47 14.30 -4.94
C ASN A 218 23.26 13.01 -5.29
N ARG A 219 24.35 13.13 -6.06
CA ARG A 219 25.23 12.02 -6.47
C ARG A 219 26.64 12.17 -5.87
N ILE A 220 26.72 12.70 -4.66
CA ILE A 220 28.00 12.95 -3.99
C ILE A 220 28.60 11.63 -3.52
N GLU A 221 29.85 11.35 -3.91
CA GLU A 221 30.56 10.11 -3.56
C GLU A 221 31.45 10.27 -2.31
N SER A 222 31.97 11.48 -2.07
CA SER A 222 32.85 11.74 -0.92
C SER A 222 32.94 13.22 -0.58
N ILE A 223 33.27 13.49 0.68
CA ILE A 223 33.44 14.84 1.23
C ILE A 223 34.89 15.00 1.71
N SER A 224 35.53 16.12 1.37
CA SER A 224 36.87 16.46 1.89
C SER A 224 36.78 17.47 3.03
N ASN A 225 37.63 17.29 4.04
CA ASN A 225 37.69 18.17 5.21
C ASN A 225 38.12 19.60 4.85
N LYS A 226 38.97 19.78 3.83
CA LYS A 226 39.52 21.10 3.47
C LYS A 226 38.45 22.10 3.02
N GLY A 227 37.34 21.62 2.45
CA GLY A 227 36.25 22.47 1.95
C GLY A 227 35.21 22.87 2.99
N LEU A 228 34.95 22.00 3.99
CA LEU A 228 33.95 22.28 5.03
C LEU A 228 34.57 22.87 6.31
N SER A 229 35.87 22.70 6.55
CA SER A 229 36.53 23.18 7.77
C SER A 229 36.48 24.70 7.93
N ASN A 230 36.35 25.45 6.83
CA ASN A 230 36.26 26.91 6.85
C ASN A 230 34.84 27.42 7.21
N LEU A 231 33.83 26.55 7.18
CA LEU A 231 32.45 26.86 7.56
C LEU A 231 32.28 26.79 9.07
N ILE A 232 33.01 27.64 9.79
CA ILE A 232 33.11 27.62 11.26
C ILE A 232 31.77 27.82 11.98
N ASN A 233 30.79 28.44 11.31
CA ASN A 233 29.45 28.69 11.84
C ASN A 233 28.43 27.59 11.51
N LEU A 234 28.83 26.55 10.76
CA LEU A 234 27.93 25.51 10.30
C LEU A 234 27.46 24.65 11.49
N LYS A 235 26.15 24.67 11.74
CA LYS A 235 25.50 23.89 12.82
C LYS A 235 24.71 22.72 12.28
N LYS A 236 24.16 22.82 11.07
CA LYS A 236 23.35 21.77 10.45
C LYS A 236 23.91 21.39 9.08
N LEU A 237 24.12 20.10 8.88
CA LEU A 237 24.58 19.54 7.62
C LEU A 237 23.71 18.34 7.26
N ASP A 238 23.05 18.41 6.10
CA ASP A 238 22.29 17.29 5.54
C ASP A 238 23.00 16.74 4.31
N LEU A 239 23.36 15.45 4.38
CA LEU A 239 24.05 14.70 3.33
C LEU A 239 23.24 13.47 2.91
N SER A 240 21.98 13.39 3.32
CA SER A 240 21.17 12.20 3.07
C SER A 240 20.91 11.95 1.58
N GLU A 241 20.56 10.73 1.20
CA GLU A 241 20.24 10.38 -0.19
C GLU A 241 21.38 10.74 -1.17
N ASN A 242 22.59 10.27 -0.87
CA ASN A 242 23.80 10.44 -1.68
C ASN A 242 24.52 9.09 -1.86
N GLN A 243 25.75 9.10 -2.40
CA GLN A 243 26.55 7.90 -2.68
C GLN A 243 27.81 7.85 -1.79
N ILE A 244 27.74 8.40 -0.57
CA ILE A 244 28.92 8.54 0.29
C ILE A 244 29.22 7.21 0.99
N GLU A 245 30.45 6.72 0.81
CA GLU A 245 30.90 5.46 1.43
C GLU A 245 31.60 5.67 2.79
N SER A 246 32.27 6.82 2.98
CA SER A 246 33.07 7.09 4.18
C SER A 246 33.21 8.59 4.46
N LEU A 247 33.27 8.94 5.75
CA LEU A 247 33.65 10.27 6.24
C LEU A 247 35.17 10.44 6.36
N GLN A 248 35.96 9.42 6.02
CA GLN A 248 37.43 9.44 5.98
C GLN A 248 37.89 9.40 4.52
N SER A 249 38.63 10.42 4.08
CA SER A 249 39.26 10.41 2.76
C SER A 249 40.56 9.61 2.80
N SER A 250 40.56 8.44 2.16
CA SER A 250 41.77 7.59 2.00
C SER A 250 42.89 8.27 1.21
N LYS A 251 42.57 9.32 0.44
CA LYS A 251 43.52 10.07 -0.41
C LYS A 251 43.99 11.41 0.20
N ASP A 252 43.43 11.86 1.33
CA ASP A 252 43.91 13.01 2.13
C ASP A 252 44.78 12.55 3.35
N GLY A 253 45.37 11.35 3.26
CA GLY A 253 46.21 10.80 4.34
C GLY A 253 45.44 10.33 5.57
N GLY A 254 44.15 9.98 5.43
CA GLY A 254 43.33 9.45 6.52
C GLY A 254 42.85 10.50 7.54
N ARG A 255 42.90 11.80 7.20
CA ARG A 255 42.41 12.86 8.09
C ARG A 255 40.88 12.74 8.28
N LYS A 256 40.44 12.69 9.54
CA LYS A 256 39.03 12.60 9.94
C LYS A 256 38.30 13.94 9.81
N LEU A 257 36.99 13.91 9.60
CA LEU A 257 36.14 15.10 9.55
C LEU A 257 36.16 15.86 10.89
N GLU A 258 36.65 17.10 10.87
CA GLU A 258 36.83 17.94 12.06
C GLU A 258 35.83 19.12 12.09
N LEU A 259 34.53 18.81 11.99
CA LEU A 259 33.46 19.81 12.15
C LEU A 259 33.00 19.88 13.61
N THR A 260 33.91 20.27 14.50
CA THR A 260 33.67 20.27 15.96
C THR A 260 32.51 21.16 16.40
N HIS A 261 32.08 22.13 15.58
CA HIS A 261 30.98 23.06 15.86
C HIS A 261 29.59 22.54 15.45
N LEU A 262 29.54 21.43 14.70
CA LEU A 262 28.31 20.89 14.13
C LEU A 262 27.38 20.37 15.23
N LYS A 263 26.09 20.65 15.10
CA LYS A 263 25.02 20.25 16.04
C LYS A 263 24.06 19.22 15.46
N GLU A 264 23.80 19.27 14.15
CA GLU A 264 22.89 18.35 13.47
C GLU A 264 23.56 17.77 12.24
N LEU A 265 23.54 16.45 12.12
CA LEU A 265 24.10 15.72 10.99
C LEU A 265 23.13 14.63 10.53
N ASN A 266 22.72 14.70 9.26
CA ASN A 266 21.89 13.67 8.62
C ASN A 266 22.71 12.93 7.56
N LEU A 267 22.83 11.62 7.71
CA LEU A 267 23.59 10.71 6.86
C LEU A 267 22.73 9.61 6.22
N ASN A 268 21.40 9.69 6.30
CA ASN A 268 20.50 8.64 5.81
C ASN A 268 20.69 8.35 4.31
N SER A 269 20.33 7.15 3.85
CA SER A 269 20.30 6.77 2.43
C SER A 269 21.61 7.06 1.68
N ASN A 270 22.71 6.54 2.19
CA ASN A 270 24.08 6.58 1.67
C ASN A 270 24.69 5.16 1.65
N LEU A 271 25.95 5.05 1.26
CA LEU A 271 26.69 3.78 1.12
C LEU A 271 27.63 3.49 2.29
N PHE A 272 27.37 4.10 3.45
CA PHE A 272 28.20 3.89 4.64
C PHE A 272 28.18 2.43 5.11
N ASN A 273 29.31 1.97 5.66
CA ASN A 273 29.40 0.73 6.43
C ASN A 273 29.57 1.02 7.93
N ASN A 274 29.61 -0.02 8.78
CA ASN A 274 29.71 0.14 10.24
C ASN A 274 30.93 0.94 10.72
N SER A 275 31.98 1.14 9.90
CA SER A 275 33.14 1.97 10.28
C SER A 275 32.82 3.47 10.39
N VAL A 276 31.65 3.91 9.91
CA VAL A 276 31.22 5.31 10.00
C VAL A 276 31.20 5.81 11.45
N PHE A 277 30.79 4.98 12.42
CA PHE A 277 30.71 5.36 13.84
C PHE A 277 32.07 5.77 14.42
N ALA A 278 33.15 5.09 14.03
CA ALA A 278 34.52 5.42 14.44
C ALA A 278 35.01 6.77 13.89
N SER A 279 34.35 7.29 12.85
CA SER A 279 34.65 8.58 12.24
C SER A 279 33.94 9.75 12.93
N LEU A 280 32.91 9.48 13.74
CA LEU A 280 32.12 10.50 14.43
C LEU A 280 32.78 11.03 15.71
N ASN A 281 33.86 10.40 16.18
CA ASN A 281 34.47 10.65 17.48
C ASN A 281 35.05 12.07 17.70
N LYS A 282 35.07 12.90 16.65
CA LYS A 282 35.48 14.32 16.71
C LYS A 282 34.32 15.30 16.76
N LEU A 283 33.09 14.86 16.53
CA LEU A 283 31.88 15.70 16.47
C LEU A 283 31.23 15.88 17.85
N LEU A 284 32.01 16.25 18.87
CA LEU A 284 31.60 16.19 20.28
C LEU A 284 30.42 17.13 20.65
N ASN A 285 30.11 18.13 19.83
CA ASN A 285 29.00 19.07 20.04
C ASN A 285 27.70 18.65 19.34
N LEU A 286 27.68 17.47 18.70
CA LEU A 286 26.53 16.97 17.98
C LEU A 286 25.36 16.70 18.95
N LYS A 287 24.19 17.20 18.58
CA LYS A 287 22.91 17.05 19.27
C LYS A 287 21.95 16.12 18.54
N THR A 288 21.96 16.15 17.21
CA THR A 288 21.11 15.27 16.38
C THR A 288 21.97 14.51 15.40
N LEU A 289 21.79 13.19 15.38
CA LEU A 289 22.42 12.28 14.44
C LEU A 289 21.39 11.32 13.87
N THR A 290 21.27 11.27 12.55
CA THR A 290 20.40 10.32 11.84
C THR A 290 21.22 9.52 10.82
N ILE A 291 21.15 8.17 10.91
CA ILE A 291 21.90 7.25 10.06
C ILE A 291 21.05 6.01 9.71
N SER A 292 20.53 5.95 8.49
CA SER A 292 19.79 4.82 7.92
C SER A 292 20.40 4.39 6.58
N ASN A 293 21.36 3.46 6.60
CA ASN A 293 22.24 3.14 5.46
C ASN A 293 22.39 1.63 5.21
N GLN A 294 21.41 0.82 5.62
CA GLN A 294 21.50 -0.64 5.55
C GLN A 294 22.75 -1.21 6.27
N LEU A 295 23.19 -0.54 7.34
CA LEU A 295 24.36 -0.91 8.12
C LEU A 295 24.22 -2.35 8.67
N LYS A 296 25.29 -3.15 8.63
CA LYS A 296 25.26 -4.58 8.99
C LYS A 296 26.29 -4.92 10.05
N GLY A 297 25.96 -5.90 10.90
CA GLY A 297 26.86 -6.42 11.93
C GLY A 297 26.72 -5.69 13.26
N PRO A 298 27.51 -6.08 14.28
CA PRO A 298 27.43 -5.49 15.59
C PRO A 298 27.86 -4.02 15.57
N ILE A 299 27.29 -3.23 16.47
CA ILE A 299 27.72 -1.85 16.66
C ILE A 299 29.16 -1.83 17.17
N ASP A 300 30.04 -1.12 16.45
CA ASP A 300 31.31 -0.66 17.03
C ASP A 300 31.05 0.48 18.03
N ALA A 301 31.24 0.20 19.32
CA ALA A 301 31.07 1.18 20.38
C ALA A 301 32.04 2.38 20.25
N LYS A 302 33.13 2.25 19.47
CA LYS A 302 34.14 3.30 19.34
C LYS A 302 33.60 4.50 18.56
N GLY A 303 33.59 5.66 19.21
CA GLY A 303 33.40 6.97 18.59
C GLY A 303 32.06 7.62 18.85
N TRP A 304 30.95 6.90 18.71
CA TRP A 304 29.63 7.46 19.01
C TRP A 304 29.28 7.51 20.50
N CYS A 305 29.88 6.63 21.33
CA CYS A 305 29.80 6.72 22.80
C CYS A 305 30.42 8.01 23.36
N ASP A 306 31.26 8.70 22.58
CA ASP A 306 31.88 9.96 22.97
C ASP A 306 30.95 11.17 22.77
N LEU A 307 29.82 10.99 22.06
CA LEU A 307 28.84 12.03 21.72
C LEU A 307 27.89 12.33 22.90
N ARG A 308 28.44 12.74 24.05
CA ARG A 308 27.67 12.93 25.29
C ARG A 308 26.61 14.03 25.25
N ASN A 309 26.69 14.93 24.25
CA ASN A 309 25.75 16.03 24.04
C ASN A 309 24.55 15.65 23.14
N LEU A 310 24.48 14.40 22.70
CA LEU A 310 23.46 13.94 21.78
C LEU A 310 22.07 13.94 22.45
N GLU A 311 21.13 14.65 21.83
CA GLU A 311 19.73 14.77 22.24
C GLU A 311 18.82 13.87 21.39
N VAL A 312 19.15 13.65 20.11
CA VAL A 312 18.38 12.81 19.18
C VAL A 312 19.33 11.86 18.46
N LEU A 313 19.06 10.57 18.58
CA LEU A 313 19.76 9.52 17.85
C LEU A 313 18.74 8.68 17.09
N ASP A 314 18.83 8.68 15.77
CA ASP A 314 18.06 7.82 14.88
C ASP A 314 19.03 6.94 14.09
N VAL A 315 19.01 5.64 14.36
CA VAL A 315 19.74 4.62 13.59
C VAL A 315 18.78 3.56 13.05
N SER A 316 17.53 3.97 12.80
CA SER A 316 16.47 3.08 12.32
C SER A 316 16.71 2.61 10.88
N GLY A 317 16.08 1.50 10.50
CA GLY A 317 16.13 1.00 9.12
C GLY A 317 17.51 0.49 8.70
N ASN A 318 18.22 -0.17 9.61
CA ASN A 318 19.49 -0.84 9.32
C ASN A 318 19.36 -2.35 9.61
N ALA A 319 20.46 -3.09 9.52
CA ALA A 319 20.58 -4.50 9.91
C ALA A 319 21.63 -4.66 11.01
N LEU A 320 21.68 -3.71 11.94
CA LEU A 320 22.59 -3.72 13.09
C LEU A 320 22.13 -4.79 14.08
N GLU A 321 23.09 -5.56 14.61
CA GLU A 321 22.82 -6.69 15.50
C GLU A 321 23.58 -6.58 16.83
N GLY A 322 23.33 -7.53 17.73
CA GLY A 322 23.96 -7.58 19.05
C GLY A 322 23.21 -6.81 20.13
N MET A 323 23.77 -6.78 21.34
CA MET A 323 23.22 -6.02 22.46
C MET A 323 23.53 -4.53 22.32
N LEU A 324 22.64 -3.69 22.84
CA LEU A 324 22.86 -2.26 22.92
C LEU A 324 24.12 -1.96 23.77
N PRO A 325 25.04 -1.08 23.31
CA PRO A 325 26.26 -0.79 24.06
C PRO A 325 26.00 -0.22 25.45
N HIS A 326 26.78 -0.65 26.45
CA HIS A 326 26.67 -0.14 27.82
C HIS A 326 26.84 1.39 27.93
N CYS A 327 27.53 2.03 26.98
CA CYS A 327 27.72 3.48 26.99
C CYS A 327 26.42 4.28 26.78
N PHE A 328 25.33 3.65 26.31
CA PHE A 328 24.03 4.31 26.17
C PHE A 328 23.54 4.89 27.49
N SER A 329 23.86 4.24 28.62
CA SER A 329 23.53 4.77 29.95
C SER A 329 24.21 6.10 30.27
N ASN A 330 25.26 6.47 29.53
CA ASN A 330 26.05 7.67 29.75
C ASN A 330 25.65 8.83 28.80
N LEU A 331 24.74 8.61 27.85
CA LEU A 331 24.22 9.65 26.95
C LEU A 331 23.12 10.45 27.66
N THR A 332 23.45 11.11 28.77
CA THR A 332 22.48 11.74 29.67
C THR A 332 21.69 12.89 29.05
N ALA A 333 22.15 13.46 27.93
CA ALA A 333 21.43 14.50 27.18
C ALA A 333 20.33 13.93 26.26
N LEU A 334 20.29 12.60 26.05
CA LEU A 334 19.42 11.97 25.06
C LEU A 334 17.95 12.15 25.43
N ARG A 335 17.17 12.63 24.46
CA ARG A 335 15.73 12.89 24.52
C ARG A 335 14.93 11.95 23.63
N VAL A 336 15.46 11.65 22.44
CA VAL A 336 14.81 10.78 21.45
C VAL A 336 15.80 9.71 21.02
N LEU A 337 15.38 8.45 21.09
CA LEU A 337 16.12 7.33 20.55
C LEU A 337 15.22 6.52 19.62
N ASP A 338 15.61 6.45 18.35
CA ASP A 338 15.02 5.54 17.37
C ASP A 338 16.04 4.51 16.91
N ILE A 339 15.78 3.25 17.25
CA ILE A 339 16.56 2.08 16.84
C ILE A 339 15.70 1.09 16.05
N SER A 340 14.51 1.50 15.61
CA SER A 340 13.52 0.65 14.95
C SER A 340 14.06 -0.01 13.69
N ARG A 341 13.50 -1.17 13.31
CA ARG A 341 13.86 -1.93 12.09
C ARG A 341 15.35 -2.24 12.07
N ASN A 342 15.79 -3.03 13.04
CA ASN A 342 17.15 -3.52 13.21
C ASN A 342 17.11 -4.97 13.75
N HIS A 343 18.26 -5.51 14.16
CA HIS A 343 18.37 -6.83 14.77
C HIS A 343 18.93 -6.75 16.20
N PHE A 344 18.70 -5.64 16.90
CA PHE A 344 19.19 -5.46 18.27
C PHE A 344 18.53 -6.43 19.24
N GLN A 345 19.34 -6.90 20.20
CA GLN A 345 18.86 -7.61 21.38
C GLN A 345 18.61 -6.62 22.50
N ILE A 346 17.34 -6.45 22.87
CA ILE A 346 16.87 -5.43 23.80
C ILE A 346 16.31 -6.10 25.05
N PRO A 347 16.91 -5.86 26.23
CA PRO A 347 16.38 -6.36 27.48
C PRO A 347 14.97 -5.85 27.80
N LEU A 348 14.07 -6.74 28.23
CA LEU A 348 12.73 -6.36 28.72
C LEU A 348 12.75 -5.41 29.93
N SER A 349 13.85 -5.40 30.69
CA SER A 349 14.06 -4.48 31.81
C SER A 349 14.30 -3.04 31.36
N PHE A 350 14.71 -2.84 30.10
CA PHE A 350 15.25 -1.57 29.60
C PHE A 350 16.38 -1.02 30.48
N ALA A 351 17.10 -1.89 31.20
CA ALA A 351 18.19 -1.53 32.10
C ALA A 351 19.26 -0.63 31.47
N PRO A 352 19.66 -0.79 30.18
CA PRO A 352 20.62 0.11 29.54
C PRO A 352 20.22 1.59 29.55
N PHE A 353 18.92 1.88 29.66
CA PHE A 353 18.38 3.24 29.65
C PHE A 353 17.96 3.75 31.03
N ALA A 354 18.00 2.91 32.07
CA ALA A 354 17.37 3.20 33.36
C ALA A 354 17.89 4.50 34.02
N ASN A 355 19.12 4.92 33.73
CA ASN A 355 19.74 6.13 34.25
C ASN A 355 19.47 7.41 33.43
N LEU A 356 18.83 7.33 32.26
CA LEU A 356 18.67 8.44 31.33
C LEU A 356 17.48 9.34 31.68
N SER A 357 17.59 10.20 32.68
CA SER A 357 16.44 11.01 33.15
C SER A 357 15.79 11.95 32.11
N ASN A 358 16.49 12.30 31.02
CA ASN A 358 16.00 13.24 30.00
C ASN A 358 15.31 12.57 28.80
N ILE A 359 15.34 11.23 28.69
CA ILE A 359 14.73 10.54 27.55
C ILE A 359 13.20 10.66 27.59
N LYS A 360 12.62 11.03 26.45
CA LYS A 360 11.19 11.29 26.24
C LYS A 360 10.56 10.38 25.20
N ALA A 361 11.31 9.98 24.17
CA ALA A 361 10.81 9.10 23.14
C ALA A 361 11.75 7.91 22.94
N LEU A 362 11.18 6.70 22.94
CA LEU A 362 11.89 5.46 22.67
C LEU A 362 11.14 4.65 21.61
N LEU A 363 11.72 4.58 20.42
CA LEU A 363 11.19 3.87 19.26
C LEU A 363 12.12 2.70 18.96
N SER A 364 11.58 1.49 19.00
CA SER A 364 12.38 0.27 18.94
C SER A 364 11.72 -0.84 18.14
N ASN A 365 10.74 -0.50 17.30
CA ASN A 365 9.95 -1.45 16.53
C ASN A 365 10.82 -2.44 15.76
N GLU A 366 10.32 -3.65 15.52
CA GLU A 366 10.98 -4.63 14.66
C GLU A 366 12.44 -4.95 15.09
N ASN A 367 12.68 -5.07 16.40
CA ASN A 367 13.94 -5.57 16.99
C ASN A 367 13.71 -6.91 17.72
N LYS A 368 14.69 -7.40 18.50
CA LYS A 368 14.57 -8.65 19.28
C LYS A 368 14.58 -8.39 20.79
N MET A 369 13.44 -8.53 21.44
CA MET A 369 13.33 -8.47 22.90
C MET A 369 13.80 -9.76 23.59
N VAL A 370 14.76 -9.63 24.51
CA VAL A 370 15.37 -10.75 25.25
C VAL A 370 15.05 -10.70 26.75
N THR A 371 14.94 -11.88 27.37
CA THR A 371 14.77 -12.05 28.82
C THR A 371 16.13 -12.09 29.50
N GLU A 372 16.34 -11.27 30.54
CA GLU A 372 17.55 -11.29 31.35
C GLU A 372 17.44 -12.28 32.53
N PRO A 373 18.56 -12.93 32.93
CA PRO A 373 18.57 -13.92 34.01
C PRO A 373 18.58 -13.36 35.45
N SER A 374 18.49 -12.04 35.67
CA SER A 374 18.61 -11.45 37.02
C SER A 374 17.78 -10.20 37.26
N PHE A 375 17.24 -10.10 38.48
CA PHE A 375 16.35 -9.08 39.04
C PHE A 375 16.92 -7.65 38.98
N TYR A 376 16.80 -6.97 37.85
CA TYR A 376 16.94 -5.50 37.84
C TYR A 376 15.66 -4.89 38.44
N THR A 377 15.73 -4.46 39.71
CA THR A 377 14.59 -3.91 40.47
C THR A 377 14.60 -2.38 40.56
N SER A 378 15.57 -1.70 39.96
CA SER A 378 15.64 -0.24 40.00
C SER A 378 14.58 0.38 39.08
N ILE A 379 13.71 1.21 39.67
CA ILE A 379 12.75 2.03 38.93
C ILE A 379 13.54 2.96 37.98
N PRO A 380 13.21 3.01 36.68
CA PRO A 380 13.89 3.90 35.76
C PRO A 380 13.70 5.37 36.16
N LYS A 381 14.73 6.19 35.96
CA LYS A 381 14.69 7.63 36.28
C LYS A 381 13.94 8.45 35.25
N PHE A 382 13.62 7.88 34.09
CA PHE A 382 12.98 8.58 32.99
C PHE A 382 11.45 8.57 33.07
N GLN A 383 10.86 9.56 32.41
CA GLN A 383 9.41 9.66 32.16
C GLN A 383 9.20 9.91 30.67
N LEU A 384 8.84 8.83 29.97
CA LEU A 384 8.60 8.82 28.53
C LEU A 384 7.27 9.49 28.21
N GLU A 385 7.24 10.15 27.06
CA GLU A 385 6.05 10.67 26.39
C GLU A 385 5.65 9.76 25.23
N VAL A 386 6.63 9.11 24.57
CA VAL A 386 6.40 8.22 23.42
C VAL A 386 7.15 6.92 23.63
N ILE A 387 6.45 5.79 23.48
CA ILE A 387 7.07 4.48 23.44
C ILE A 387 6.46 3.62 22.33
N SER A 388 7.30 2.99 21.52
CA SER A 388 6.87 2.13 20.42
C SER A 388 7.78 0.89 20.35
N LEU A 389 7.21 -0.27 20.64
CA LEU A 389 7.87 -1.58 20.74
C LEU A 389 7.20 -2.63 19.84
N SER A 390 6.61 -2.24 18.70
CA SER A 390 5.87 -3.14 17.82
C SER A 390 6.75 -4.24 17.22
N LYS A 391 6.21 -5.46 17.03
CA LYS A 391 6.88 -6.58 16.32
C LYS A 391 8.27 -6.92 16.84
N CYS A 392 8.48 -6.83 18.15
CA CYS A 392 9.81 -6.97 18.74
C CYS A 392 10.14 -8.38 19.26
N ILE A 393 9.25 -9.37 19.13
CA ILE A 393 9.43 -10.70 19.73
C ILE A 393 9.48 -11.79 18.65
N THR A 394 10.58 -12.55 18.62
CA THR A 394 10.87 -13.57 17.59
C THR A 394 10.99 -15.00 18.13
N SER A 395 10.88 -15.24 19.45
CA SER A 395 10.99 -16.59 20.04
C SER A 395 9.64 -17.20 20.42
N GLN A 396 9.49 -18.51 20.19
CA GLN A 396 8.34 -19.40 20.45
C GLN A 396 7.83 -19.49 21.92
N GLN A 397 8.06 -18.47 22.77
CA GLN A 397 7.43 -18.43 24.09
C GLN A 397 5.95 -18.03 23.95
N LEU A 398 5.06 -18.92 24.43
CA LEU A 398 3.61 -18.85 24.21
C LEU A 398 2.92 -17.59 24.76
N SER A 399 3.51 -16.89 25.73
CA SER A 399 2.88 -15.75 26.40
C SER A 399 3.86 -14.98 27.28
N ARG A 400 3.98 -13.64 27.13
CA ARG A 400 4.77 -12.78 28.04
C ARG A 400 3.91 -11.73 28.71
N LYS A 401 4.30 -11.31 29.93
CA LYS A 401 3.72 -10.14 30.61
C LYS A 401 4.33 -8.86 30.05
N LEU A 402 3.58 -7.76 30.16
CA LEU A 402 4.07 -6.42 29.82
C LEU A 402 5.34 -6.04 30.61
N PRO A 403 6.26 -5.24 30.04
CA PRO A 403 7.41 -4.72 30.75
C PRO A 403 7.00 -3.97 32.02
N THR A 404 7.56 -4.36 33.18
CA THR A 404 7.16 -3.83 34.49
C THR A 404 7.47 -2.36 34.67
N PHE A 405 8.48 -1.83 33.97
CA PHE A 405 8.87 -0.43 34.07
C PHE A 405 7.77 0.55 33.63
N LEU A 406 6.86 0.11 32.73
CA LEU A 406 5.71 0.89 32.26
C LEU A 406 4.79 1.30 33.41
N TYR A 407 4.73 0.51 34.48
CA TYR A 407 3.94 0.82 35.68
C TYR A 407 4.39 2.12 36.34
N TYR A 408 5.65 2.49 36.19
CA TYR A 408 6.26 3.68 36.79
C TYR A 408 6.32 4.87 35.81
N GLN A 409 5.58 4.83 34.70
CA GLN A 409 5.48 5.92 33.74
C GLN A 409 4.13 6.66 33.90
N TYR A 410 4.17 7.99 33.91
CA TYR A 410 3.02 8.86 34.19
C TYR A 410 2.84 10.01 33.17
N ASP A 411 3.76 10.16 32.21
CA ASP A 411 3.76 11.22 31.19
C ASP A 411 3.51 10.72 29.76
N LEU A 412 3.13 9.44 29.58
CA LEU A 412 2.93 8.84 28.27
C LEU A 412 1.78 9.51 27.51
N ARG A 413 2.02 9.78 26.22
CA ARG A 413 1.08 10.31 25.23
C ARG A 413 0.80 9.31 24.12
N TYR A 414 1.84 8.60 23.66
CA TYR A 414 1.74 7.60 22.61
C TYR A 414 2.36 6.28 23.07
N VAL A 415 1.57 5.21 23.01
CA VAL A 415 2.01 3.85 23.35
C VAL A 415 1.64 2.90 22.23
N ASP A 416 2.66 2.29 21.61
CA ASP A 416 2.48 1.17 20.69
C ASP A 416 3.25 -0.06 21.17
N LEU A 417 2.50 -1.10 21.55
CA LEU A 417 3.02 -2.39 22.00
C LEU A 417 2.52 -3.53 21.10
N SER A 418 2.14 -3.23 19.86
CA SER A 418 1.48 -4.16 18.95
C SER A 418 2.36 -5.34 18.52
N HIS A 419 1.72 -6.46 18.16
CA HIS A 419 2.38 -7.62 17.54
C HIS A 419 3.53 -8.22 18.38
N ASN A 420 3.34 -8.36 19.69
CA ASN A 420 4.36 -8.83 20.64
C ASN A 420 3.97 -10.10 21.41
N ASN A 421 2.80 -10.68 21.17
CA ASN A 421 2.27 -11.81 21.94
C ASN A 421 2.21 -11.54 23.47
N PHE A 422 1.99 -10.29 23.88
CA PHE A 422 1.73 -9.96 25.28
C PHE A 422 0.41 -10.59 25.74
N SER A 423 0.35 -11.03 26.99
CA SER A 423 -0.75 -11.82 27.55
C SER A 423 -1.20 -11.27 28.91
N GLY A 424 -2.33 -11.77 29.40
CA GLY A 424 -3.01 -11.26 30.59
C GLY A 424 -4.24 -10.43 30.20
N THR A 425 -4.71 -9.57 31.11
CA THR A 425 -5.78 -8.62 30.82
C THR A 425 -5.24 -7.34 30.19
N VAL A 426 -6.12 -6.58 29.52
CA VAL A 426 -5.77 -5.24 29.01
C VAL A 426 -5.26 -4.37 30.18
N PRO A 427 -4.10 -3.72 30.06
CA PRO A 427 -3.48 -2.96 31.16
C PRO A 427 -4.17 -1.61 31.39
N THR A 428 -5.33 -1.62 32.04
CA THR A 428 -6.13 -0.40 32.28
C THR A 428 -5.41 0.61 33.19
N TRP A 429 -4.54 0.12 34.08
CA TRP A 429 -3.66 0.95 34.90
C TRP A 429 -2.76 1.88 34.06
N LEU A 430 -2.47 1.53 32.80
CA LEU A 430 -1.67 2.39 31.92
C LEU A 430 -2.43 3.68 31.60
N LEU A 431 -3.75 3.57 31.40
CA LEU A 431 -4.66 4.68 31.19
C LEU A 431 -4.85 5.49 32.49
N GLU A 432 -4.95 4.81 33.63
CA GLU A 432 -5.11 5.44 34.94
C GLU A 432 -3.88 6.27 35.34
N ASN A 433 -2.68 5.73 35.08
CA ASN A 433 -1.43 6.39 35.43
C ASN A 433 -1.06 7.52 34.45
N ASN A 434 -1.57 7.52 33.22
CA ASN A 434 -1.16 8.45 32.16
C ASN A 434 -2.36 9.27 31.65
N THR A 435 -2.74 10.30 32.40
CA THR A 435 -3.89 11.16 32.07
C THR A 435 -3.73 11.97 30.78
N LYS A 436 -2.49 12.10 30.28
CA LYS A 436 -2.14 12.76 29.02
C LYS A 436 -2.11 11.80 27.83
N LEU A 437 -2.47 10.52 28.00
CA LEU A 437 -2.42 9.54 26.92
C LEU A 437 -3.38 9.93 25.79
N GLU A 438 -2.89 9.91 24.56
CA GLU A 438 -3.60 10.31 23.35
C GLU A 438 -3.88 9.08 22.45
N ASP A 439 -2.90 8.19 22.29
CA ASP A 439 -3.01 6.97 21.49
C ASP A 439 -2.52 5.73 22.28
N LEU A 440 -3.35 4.69 22.31
CA LEU A 440 -3.01 3.38 22.86
C LEU A 440 -3.20 2.27 21.82
N ILE A 441 -2.10 1.63 21.42
CA ILE A 441 -2.08 0.56 20.41
C ILE A 441 -1.53 -0.72 21.04
N LEU A 442 -2.41 -1.69 21.24
CA LEU A 442 -2.13 -3.03 21.78
C LEU A 442 -2.48 -4.15 20.78
N LYS A 443 -2.67 -3.79 19.51
CA LYS A 443 -3.06 -4.68 18.42
C LYS A 443 -2.20 -5.94 18.31
N GLY A 444 -2.78 -7.08 17.95
CA GLY A 444 -2.01 -8.27 17.55
C GLY A 444 -1.28 -8.95 18.70
N ASN A 445 -1.86 -8.94 19.89
CA ASN A 445 -1.31 -9.57 21.09
C ASN A 445 -2.21 -10.75 21.52
N SER A 446 -2.00 -11.26 22.73
CA SER A 446 -2.75 -12.36 23.35
C SER A 446 -3.49 -11.89 24.61
N PHE A 447 -3.96 -10.63 24.65
CA PHE A 447 -4.75 -10.13 25.79
C PHE A 447 -6.11 -10.82 25.85
N THR A 448 -6.59 -11.07 27.06
CA THR A 448 -7.79 -11.88 27.40
C THR A 448 -8.63 -11.19 28.48
N GLY A 449 -9.78 -11.79 28.82
CA GLY A 449 -10.68 -11.28 29.84
C GLY A 449 -11.56 -10.13 29.33
N PRO A 450 -12.46 -9.61 30.18
CA PRO A 450 -13.32 -8.48 29.82
C PRO A 450 -12.54 -7.17 29.77
N LEU A 451 -12.97 -6.28 28.87
CA LEU A 451 -12.56 -4.88 28.92
C LEU A 451 -13.30 -4.19 30.06
N SER A 452 -12.61 -3.54 30.98
CA SER A 452 -13.22 -2.84 32.12
C SER A 452 -12.47 -1.57 32.44
N PHE A 453 -13.17 -0.48 32.75
CA PHE A 453 -12.56 0.81 33.10
C PHE A 453 -13.01 1.24 34.50
N SER A 454 -12.12 1.88 35.24
CA SER A 454 -12.49 2.52 36.52
C SER A 454 -13.46 3.68 36.28
N SER A 455 -14.53 3.76 37.07
CA SER A 455 -15.64 4.70 36.88
C SER A 455 -15.27 6.17 37.13
N ALA A 456 -14.10 6.46 37.71
CA ALA A 456 -13.62 7.80 38.02
C ALA A 456 -12.59 8.35 37.01
N LEU A 457 -12.23 7.60 35.97
CA LEU A 457 -11.21 8.00 35.01
C LEU A 457 -11.82 8.82 33.86
N ILE A 458 -11.35 10.05 33.66
CA ILE A 458 -11.56 10.83 32.43
C ILE A 458 -10.20 10.99 31.77
N SER A 459 -10.09 10.53 30.52
CA SER A 459 -8.83 10.47 29.79
C SER A 459 -8.94 11.24 28.47
N ASN A 460 -7.84 11.89 28.06
CA ASN A 460 -7.72 12.60 26.78
C ASN A 460 -7.43 11.69 25.58
N VAL A 461 -7.68 10.39 25.72
CA VAL A 461 -7.38 9.42 24.66
C VAL A 461 -8.28 9.67 23.47
N SER A 462 -7.64 9.84 22.31
CA SER A 462 -8.28 10.07 21.02
C SER A 462 -8.36 8.79 20.18
N SER A 463 -7.47 7.82 20.43
CA SER A 463 -7.40 6.58 19.66
C SER A 463 -7.09 5.37 20.53
N ILE A 464 -7.89 4.32 20.38
CA ILE A 464 -7.65 3.01 21.00
C ILE A 464 -7.68 1.94 19.92
N ASP A 465 -6.60 1.17 19.81
CA ASP A 465 -6.53 -0.03 18.99
C ASP A 465 -6.12 -1.24 19.85
N ILE A 466 -7.09 -2.10 20.13
CA ILE A 466 -6.89 -3.39 20.82
C ILE A 466 -7.33 -4.56 19.94
N SER A 467 -7.33 -4.36 18.62
CA SER A 467 -7.71 -5.37 17.63
C SER A 467 -6.76 -6.58 17.65
N GLU A 468 -7.17 -7.70 17.04
CA GLU A 468 -6.34 -8.92 16.92
C GLU A 468 -5.83 -9.43 18.29
N ASN A 469 -6.75 -9.59 19.24
CA ASN A 469 -6.49 -10.14 20.58
C ASN A 469 -7.51 -11.25 20.90
N LYS A 470 -7.62 -11.66 22.17
CA LYS A 470 -8.56 -12.70 22.66
C LYS A 470 -9.47 -12.14 23.75
N ILE A 471 -9.82 -10.86 23.64
CA ILE A 471 -10.65 -10.14 24.64
C ILE A 471 -12.09 -10.61 24.52
N GLN A 472 -12.75 -10.81 25.66
CA GLN A 472 -14.08 -11.43 25.77
C GLN A 472 -15.08 -10.47 26.44
N GLY A 473 -16.35 -10.86 26.50
CA GLY A 473 -17.39 -10.11 27.20
C GLY A 473 -17.90 -8.91 26.40
N GLN A 474 -18.68 -8.05 27.07
CA GLN A 474 -19.34 -6.91 26.42
C GLN A 474 -18.43 -5.69 26.30
N ILE A 475 -18.69 -4.85 25.30
CA ILE A 475 -18.10 -3.51 25.21
C ILE A 475 -18.71 -2.65 26.33
N PRO A 476 -17.91 -2.13 27.29
CA PRO A 476 -18.46 -1.37 28.42
C PRO A 476 -19.12 -0.07 27.99
N THR A 477 -20.29 0.24 28.54
CA THR A 477 -20.97 1.53 28.33
C THR A 477 -20.17 2.70 28.90
N SER A 478 -19.32 2.46 29.90
CA SER A 478 -18.43 3.46 30.49
C SER A 478 -17.36 3.98 29.52
N ILE A 479 -17.11 3.31 28.39
CA ILE A 479 -16.12 3.75 27.40
C ILE A 479 -16.36 5.19 26.93
N CYS A 480 -17.63 5.57 26.79
CA CYS A 480 -18.04 6.89 26.34
C CYS A 480 -17.79 7.99 27.39
N SER A 481 -17.98 7.66 28.68
CA SER A 481 -17.69 8.58 29.78
C SER A 481 -16.20 8.66 30.11
N THR A 482 -15.48 7.56 29.94
CA THR A 482 -14.04 7.48 30.19
C THR A 482 -13.22 8.19 29.10
N PHE A 483 -13.66 8.11 27.84
CA PHE A 483 -12.97 8.70 26.68
C PHE A 483 -13.89 9.66 25.90
N PRO A 484 -14.23 10.83 26.45
CA PRO A 484 -15.19 11.75 25.81
C PRO A 484 -14.71 12.31 24.45
N HIS A 485 -13.40 12.30 24.18
CA HIS A 485 -12.75 12.78 22.96
C HIS A 485 -12.29 11.67 22.01
N LEU A 486 -12.79 10.44 22.19
CA LEU A 486 -12.40 9.31 21.36
C LEU A 486 -12.82 9.55 19.91
N SER A 487 -11.84 9.56 19.01
CA SER A 487 -12.03 9.74 17.58
C SER A 487 -11.92 8.42 16.81
N ARG A 488 -11.08 7.49 17.27
CA ARG A 488 -10.84 6.20 16.62
C ARG A 488 -10.91 5.05 17.62
N LEU A 489 -11.74 4.06 17.32
CA LEU A 489 -11.90 2.86 18.15
C LEU A 489 -11.82 1.59 17.29
N PHE A 490 -10.78 0.80 17.51
CA PHE A 490 -10.55 -0.47 16.82
C PHE A 490 -10.56 -1.64 17.82
N LEU A 491 -11.61 -2.45 17.74
CA LEU A 491 -11.84 -3.64 18.58
C LEU A 491 -11.90 -4.94 17.77
N SER A 492 -11.56 -4.89 16.48
CA SER A 492 -11.79 -6.00 15.54
C SER A 492 -10.97 -7.25 15.85
N LYS A 493 -11.43 -8.42 15.38
CA LYS A 493 -10.78 -9.72 15.57
C LYS A 493 -10.51 -10.03 17.05
N ASN A 494 -11.58 -10.01 17.85
CA ASN A 494 -11.60 -10.39 19.25
C ASN A 494 -12.79 -11.36 19.48
N ALA A 495 -13.20 -11.56 20.73
CA ALA A 495 -14.39 -12.33 21.12
C ALA A 495 -15.42 -11.47 21.87
N PHE A 496 -15.57 -10.19 21.50
CA PHE A 496 -16.58 -9.33 22.10
C PHE A 496 -18.00 -9.82 21.77
N GLU A 497 -18.89 -9.79 22.75
CA GLU A 497 -20.30 -10.18 22.67
C GLU A 497 -21.23 -9.02 23.10
N GLY A 498 -22.54 -9.21 22.98
CA GLY A 498 -23.54 -8.19 23.33
C GLY A 498 -23.83 -7.20 22.21
N ASN A 499 -24.53 -6.13 22.56
CA ASN A 499 -24.95 -5.08 21.63
C ASN A 499 -23.90 -3.96 21.56
N ILE A 500 -23.93 -3.16 20.48
CA ILE A 500 -23.16 -1.90 20.40
C ILE A 500 -23.70 -0.93 21.47
N PRO A 501 -22.85 -0.36 22.35
CA PRO A 501 -23.30 0.63 23.32
C PRO A 501 -23.91 1.88 22.66
N LEU A 502 -25.16 2.21 23.01
CA LEU A 502 -25.88 3.37 22.45
C LEU A 502 -25.16 4.70 22.66
N CYS A 503 -24.33 4.81 23.71
CA CYS A 503 -23.58 6.03 23.99
C CYS A 503 -22.57 6.38 22.88
N LEU A 504 -22.10 5.40 22.09
CA LEU A 504 -21.18 5.63 20.98
C LEU A 504 -21.81 6.54 19.91
N SER A 505 -23.13 6.43 19.71
CA SER A 505 -23.88 7.30 18.80
C SER A 505 -23.80 8.78 19.20
N GLY A 506 -23.64 9.07 20.50
CA GLY A 506 -23.57 10.43 21.05
C GLY A 506 -22.18 11.07 21.04
N MET A 507 -21.12 10.32 20.70
CA MET A 507 -19.74 10.80 20.81
C MET A 507 -19.39 11.79 19.70
N LYS A 508 -19.08 13.05 20.02
CA LYS A 508 -18.92 14.11 19.00
C LYS A 508 -17.77 13.86 18.03
N ASP A 509 -16.64 13.36 18.54
CA ASP A 509 -15.37 13.29 17.81
C ASP A 509 -15.15 11.93 17.10
N LEU A 510 -16.02 10.94 17.37
CA LEU A 510 -15.90 9.58 16.82
C LEU A 510 -16.05 9.62 15.29
N SER A 511 -14.95 9.26 14.62
CA SER A 511 -14.83 9.27 13.17
C SER A 511 -14.62 7.88 12.59
N ILE A 512 -13.90 7.00 13.29
CA ILE A 512 -13.65 5.63 12.84
C ILE A 512 -14.04 4.63 13.93
N LEU A 513 -14.91 3.69 13.57
CA LEU A 513 -15.31 2.58 14.42
C LEU A 513 -15.15 1.25 13.69
N ASP A 514 -14.29 0.38 14.21
CA ASP A 514 -14.11 -0.99 13.71
C ASP A 514 -14.35 -2.01 14.81
N LEU A 515 -15.47 -2.72 14.68
CA LEU A 515 -15.90 -3.81 15.56
C LEU A 515 -15.94 -5.16 14.82
N SER A 516 -15.37 -5.22 13.62
CA SER A 516 -15.49 -6.39 12.74
C SER A 516 -14.87 -7.66 13.34
N ASN A 517 -15.33 -8.84 12.90
CA ASN A 517 -14.80 -10.14 13.31
C ASN A 517 -14.87 -10.34 14.84
N ASN A 518 -16.08 -10.25 15.38
CA ASN A 518 -16.40 -10.49 16.79
C ASN A 518 -17.67 -11.37 16.90
N GLN A 519 -18.26 -11.46 18.09
CA GLN A 519 -19.50 -12.20 18.36
C GLN A 519 -20.66 -11.24 18.75
N LEU A 520 -20.59 -9.98 18.31
CA LEU A 520 -21.58 -8.95 18.64
C LEU A 520 -22.92 -9.26 17.96
N TYR A 521 -24.03 -8.91 18.60
CA TYR A 521 -25.37 -9.18 18.10
C TYR A 521 -26.33 -8.02 18.36
N GLY A 522 -27.61 -8.21 18.03
CA GLY A 522 -28.65 -7.20 18.20
C GLY A 522 -28.77 -6.28 16.98
N LYS A 523 -29.44 -5.14 17.16
CA LYS A 523 -29.61 -4.12 16.11
C LYS A 523 -28.50 -3.09 16.18
N VAL A 524 -28.07 -2.58 15.03
CA VAL A 524 -27.19 -1.41 14.95
C VAL A 524 -28.02 -0.15 15.23
N PRO A 525 -27.61 0.74 16.15
CA PRO A 525 -28.32 2.00 16.40
C PRO A 525 -28.40 2.87 15.14
N GLU A 526 -29.60 3.34 14.76
CA GLU A 526 -29.78 4.19 13.57
C GLU A 526 -29.01 5.52 13.73
N GLU A 527 -28.95 6.06 14.94
CA GLU A 527 -28.22 7.27 15.28
C GLU A 527 -26.71 7.14 15.07
N LEU A 528 -26.16 5.92 15.11
CA LEU A 528 -24.74 5.67 14.85
C LEU A 528 -24.42 5.79 13.36
N ILE A 529 -25.28 5.23 12.49
CA ILE A 529 -25.11 5.24 11.03
C ILE A 529 -25.37 6.62 10.44
N THR A 530 -26.37 7.32 10.97
CA THR A 530 -26.79 8.66 10.50
C THR A 530 -25.91 9.80 11.01
N LYS A 531 -24.91 9.48 11.84
CA LYS A 531 -24.04 10.46 12.47
C LYS A 531 -23.08 11.10 11.48
N GLY A 532 -23.10 12.42 11.38
CA GLY A 532 -22.22 13.12 10.42
C GLY A 532 -20.74 13.22 10.76
N SER A 533 -20.30 12.88 11.98
CA SER A 533 -18.86 12.82 12.28
C SER A 533 -18.20 11.50 11.87
N LEU A 534 -19.00 10.43 11.71
CA LEU A 534 -18.51 9.09 11.46
C LEU A 534 -18.21 8.94 9.97
N THR A 535 -16.95 8.65 9.65
CA THR A 535 -16.47 8.50 8.27
C THR A 535 -16.32 7.04 7.88
N ILE A 536 -15.93 6.17 8.81
CA ILE A 536 -15.74 4.73 8.56
C ILE A 536 -16.45 3.92 9.65
N LEU A 537 -17.32 3.01 9.21
CA LEU A 537 -18.00 2.04 10.07
C LEU A 537 -17.75 0.62 9.54
N ARG A 538 -17.04 -0.19 10.34
CA ARG A 538 -16.76 -1.61 10.05
C ARG A 538 -17.39 -2.50 11.11
N LEU A 539 -18.43 -3.23 10.72
CA LEU A 539 -19.15 -4.21 11.56
C LEU A 539 -19.14 -5.62 10.97
N SER A 540 -18.32 -5.86 9.94
CA SER A 540 -18.24 -7.12 9.20
C SER A 540 -18.06 -8.35 10.08
N ASN A 541 -18.58 -9.51 9.68
CA ASN A 541 -18.38 -10.79 10.35
C ASN A 541 -18.76 -10.75 11.84
N ASN A 542 -20.04 -10.50 12.12
CA ASN A 542 -20.65 -10.52 13.44
C ASN A 542 -22.03 -11.21 13.36
N ASN A 543 -22.85 -11.07 14.39
CA ASN A 543 -24.20 -11.64 14.48
C ASN A 543 -25.28 -10.54 14.57
N PHE A 544 -25.04 -9.36 13.97
CA PHE A 544 -26.01 -8.26 13.94
C PHE A 544 -27.22 -8.60 13.08
N SER A 545 -28.37 -8.03 13.41
CA SER A 545 -29.65 -8.30 12.76
C SER A 545 -30.54 -7.05 12.66
N GLY A 546 -31.67 -7.18 11.97
CA GLY A 546 -32.61 -6.08 11.73
C GLY A 546 -32.46 -5.45 10.35
N ASN A 547 -33.31 -4.45 10.07
CA ASN A 547 -33.30 -3.71 8.80
C ASN A 547 -32.45 -2.46 8.93
N VAL A 548 -31.33 -2.41 8.19
CA VAL A 548 -30.35 -1.33 8.23
C VAL A 548 -30.52 -0.31 7.10
N VAL A 549 -31.28 -0.66 6.06
CA VAL A 549 -31.41 0.12 4.82
C VAL A 549 -31.89 1.56 5.06
N PRO A 550 -32.96 1.81 5.87
CA PRO A 550 -33.44 3.18 6.08
C PRO A 550 -32.40 4.10 6.72
N ALA A 551 -31.50 3.55 7.54
CA ALA A 551 -30.45 4.31 8.20
C ALA A 551 -29.34 4.71 7.20
N ILE A 552 -28.98 3.83 6.26
CA ILE A 552 -27.96 4.08 5.24
C ILE A 552 -28.36 5.27 4.35
N LEU A 553 -29.65 5.39 4.02
CA LEU A 553 -30.19 6.50 3.21
C LEU A 553 -30.06 7.87 3.88
N LYS A 554 -29.84 7.91 5.19
CA LYS A 554 -29.71 9.13 5.99
C LYS A 554 -28.27 9.34 6.48
N ALA A 555 -27.30 8.59 5.96
CA ALA A 555 -25.91 8.61 6.42
C ALA A 555 -25.14 9.83 5.89
N ASN A 556 -25.38 11.01 6.49
CA ASN A 556 -24.78 12.27 6.07
C ASN A 556 -23.37 12.48 6.65
N GLY A 557 -22.37 11.77 6.14
CA GLY A 557 -20.97 11.92 6.54
C GLY A 557 -20.14 10.65 6.40
N LEU A 558 -20.81 9.49 6.38
CA LEU A 558 -20.17 8.19 6.21
C LEU A 558 -19.62 8.05 4.79
N GLN A 559 -18.38 7.59 4.70
CA GLN A 559 -17.69 7.32 3.43
C GLN A 559 -17.62 5.82 3.17
N ASN A 560 -17.22 5.05 4.18
CA ASN A 560 -17.02 3.60 4.05
C ASN A 560 -17.89 2.85 5.06
N LEU A 561 -18.77 1.99 4.54
CA LEU A 561 -19.69 1.18 5.31
C LEU A 561 -19.49 -0.31 4.99
N TYR A 562 -19.06 -1.08 5.98
CA TYR A 562 -18.87 -2.53 5.86
C TYR A 562 -19.73 -3.26 6.89
N LEU A 563 -20.78 -3.93 6.42
CA LEU A 563 -21.76 -4.66 7.20
C LEU A 563 -21.85 -6.14 6.78
N ASP A 564 -20.90 -6.60 5.98
CA ASP A 564 -20.86 -7.94 5.41
C ASP A 564 -20.77 -9.05 6.47
N GLY A 565 -21.23 -10.26 6.15
CA GLY A 565 -21.12 -11.41 7.04
C GLY A 565 -21.91 -11.27 8.34
N ASN A 566 -23.16 -10.81 8.24
CA ASN A 566 -24.07 -10.61 9.37
C ASN A 566 -25.45 -11.26 9.08
N LYS A 567 -26.47 -10.93 9.88
CA LYS A 567 -27.86 -11.40 9.72
C LYS A 567 -28.82 -10.22 9.45
N PHE A 568 -28.37 -9.18 8.75
CA PHE A 568 -29.24 -8.08 8.36
C PHE A 568 -30.30 -8.57 7.38
N SER A 569 -31.54 -8.12 7.57
CA SER A 569 -32.71 -8.63 6.84
C SER A 569 -33.66 -7.49 6.51
N GLY A 570 -34.49 -7.67 5.49
CA GLY A 570 -35.51 -6.71 5.10
C GLY A 570 -35.38 -6.33 3.64
N GLU A 571 -36.43 -5.71 3.11
CA GLU A 571 -36.45 -5.23 1.74
C GLU A 571 -35.74 -3.88 1.62
N VAL A 572 -34.92 -3.75 0.57
CA VAL A 572 -34.36 -2.47 0.14
C VAL A 572 -35.42 -1.75 -0.69
N THR A 573 -36.49 -1.27 -0.04
CA THR A 573 -37.64 -0.70 -0.75
C THR A 573 -37.25 0.53 -1.59
N ASN A 574 -37.94 0.73 -2.72
CA ASN A 574 -37.89 2.01 -3.44
C ASN A 574 -38.59 3.08 -2.59
N PHE A 575 -37.83 3.79 -1.77
CA PHE A 575 -38.30 5.00 -1.12
C PHE A 575 -38.47 6.10 -2.17
N ASP A 576 -39.42 7.01 -1.95
CA ASP A 576 -39.62 8.15 -2.83
C ASP A 576 -38.40 9.09 -2.74
N VAL A 577 -37.55 9.00 -3.75
CA VAL A 577 -36.24 9.67 -3.83
C VAL A 577 -36.39 11.20 -3.87
N SER A 578 -37.61 11.71 -4.14
CA SER A 578 -37.90 13.15 -4.07
C SER A 578 -37.90 13.71 -2.65
N THR A 579 -37.91 12.85 -1.62
CA THR A 579 -38.00 13.26 -0.21
C THR A 579 -36.66 13.25 0.54
N PHE A 580 -35.57 12.76 -0.08
CA PHE A 580 -34.25 12.65 0.56
C PHE A 580 -33.13 13.01 -0.41
N GLU A 581 -32.23 13.92 -0.02
CA GLU A 581 -30.94 14.08 -0.69
C GLU A 581 -30.06 12.87 -0.34
N PHE A 582 -29.62 12.12 -1.35
CA PHE A 582 -28.75 10.96 -1.14
C PHE A 582 -27.41 11.42 -0.55
N PRO A 583 -26.80 10.68 0.41
CA PRO A 583 -25.53 11.06 0.98
C PRO A 583 -24.42 11.05 -0.07
N ASN A 584 -23.98 12.25 -0.46
CA ASN A 584 -22.88 12.46 -1.41
C ASN A 584 -21.52 11.98 -0.88
N SER A 585 -21.43 11.55 0.38
CA SER A 585 -20.17 11.10 0.99
C SER A 585 -19.88 9.61 0.80
N LEU A 586 -20.89 8.75 0.57
CA LEU A 586 -20.71 7.30 0.51
C LEU A 586 -19.92 6.87 -0.73
N SER A 587 -18.72 6.33 -0.50
CA SER A 587 -17.82 5.82 -1.54
C SER A 587 -17.78 4.30 -1.59
N ASP A 588 -17.82 3.63 -0.42
CA ASP A 588 -17.72 2.18 -0.32
C ASP A 588 -18.86 1.60 0.51
N ILE A 589 -19.60 0.65 -0.09
CA ILE A 589 -20.67 -0.08 0.58
C ILE A 589 -20.46 -1.59 0.39
N ASP A 590 -20.36 -2.32 1.50
CA ASP A 590 -20.35 -3.77 1.52
C ASP A 590 -21.46 -4.30 2.44
N LEU A 591 -22.47 -4.91 1.82
CA LEU A 591 -23.60 -5.58 2.48
C LEU A 591 -23.63 -7.08 2.14
N SER A 592 -22.52 -7.63 1.62
CA SER A 592 -22.46 -9.02 1.19
C SER A 592 -22.72 -10.01 2.34
N ASN A 593 -23.11 -11.24 2.04
CA ASN A 593 -23.28 -12.31 3.03
C ASN A 593 -24.25 -11.91 4.16
N ASN A 594 -25.48 -11.55 3.79
CA ASN A 594 -26.56 -11.16 4.70
C ASN A 594 -27.89 -11.84 4.26
N GLN A 595 -29.02 -11.42 4.86
CA GLN A 595 -30.37 -11.93 4.57
C GLN A 595 -31.27 -10.85 3.94
N LEU A 596 -30.66 -9.89 3.24
CA LEU A 596 -31.39 -8.84 2.53
C LEU A 596 -32.11 -9.44 1.32
N HIS A 597 -33.29 -8.93 0.99
CA HIS A 597 -34.10 -9.47 -0.10
C HIS A 597 -34.91 -8.39 -0.81
N GLY A 598 -35.72 -8.80 -1.79
CA GLY A 598 -36.52 -7.91 -2.63
C GLY A 598 -35.72 -7.37 -3.80
N LYS A 599 -36.22 -6.31 -4.45
CA LYS A 599 -35.58 -5.78 -5.66
C LYS A 599 -34.40 -4.86 -5.35
N LEU A 600 -33.42 -4.83 -6.26
CA LEU A 600 -32.40 -3.79 -6.23
C LEU A 600 -33.06 -2.40 -6.37
N PRO A 601 -32.71 -1.44 -5.51
CA PRO A 601 -33.34 -0.12 -5.53
C PRO A 601 -32.85 0.74 -6.69
N ARG A 602 -33.73 1.60 -7.20
CA ARG A 602 -33.39 2.55 -8.27
C ARG A 602 -32.53 3.72 -7.77
N TRP A 603 -32.69 4.11 -6.52
CA TRP A 603 -31.97 5.25 -5.94
C TRP A 603 -30.46 5.05 -5.87
N ILE A 604 -29.93 3.83 -5.99
CA ILE A 604 -28.48 3.58 -6.09
C ILE A 604 -27.87 4.40 -7.23
N GLY A 605 -28.59 4.61 -8.33
CA GLY A 605 -28.09 5.46 -9.42
C GLY A 605 -27.87 6.93 -9.06
N ASN A 606 -28.37 7.41 -7.91
CA ASN A 606 -28.08 8.75 -7.40
C ASN A 606 -26.76 8.80 -6.58
N ALA A 607 -26.18 7.64 -6.24
CA ALA A 607 -24.88 7.54 -5.56
C ALA A 607 -23.72 7.71 -6.56
N SER A 608 -23.63 8.86 -7.22
CA SER A 608 -22.68 9.08 -8.33
C SER A 608 -21.21 9.02 -7.92
N PHE A 609 -20.89 9.18 -6.63
CA PHE A 609 -19.55 9.08 -6.05
C PHE A 609 -19.16 7.67 -5.58
N LEU A 610 -20.05 6.68 -5.76
CA LEU A 610 -19.81 5.31 -5.30
C LEU A 610 -18.67 4.68 -6.10
N LEU A 611 -17.62 4.25 -5.38
CA LEU A 611 -16.46 3.55 -5.92
C LEU A 611 -16.62 2.03 -5.79
N ARG A 612 -17.21 1.55 -4.69
CA ARG A 612 -17.42 0.12 -4.45
C ARG A 612 -18.84 -0.17 -4.00
N LEU A 613 -19.47 -1.14 -4.67
CA LEU A 613 -20.75 -1.72 -4.27
C LEU A 613 -20.66 -3.24 -4.22
N ALA A 614 -20.80 -3.82 -3.03
CA ALA A 614 -20.85 -5.27 -2.83
C ALA A 614 -22.15 -5.67 -2.10
N LEU A 615 -22.97 -6.46 -2.78
CA LEU A 615 -24.28 -6.96 -2.32
C LEU A 615 -24.38 -8.49 -2.48
N SER A 616 -23.27 -9.18 -2.67
CA SER A 616 -23.25 -10.61 -2.96
C SER A 616 -23.80 -11.49 -1.85
N ASN A 617 -24.21 -12.71 -2.18
CA ASN A 617 -24.73 -13.69 -1.23
C ASN A 617 -25.86 -13.12 -0.34
N ASN A 618 -26.94 -12.70 -0.99
CA ASN A 618 -28.18 -12.21 -0.40
C ASN A 618 -29.38 -12.81 -1.18
N GLY A 619 -30.59 -12.36 -0.87
CA GLY A 619 -31.84 -12.75 -1.52
C GLY A 619 -32.39 -11.72 -2.52
N PHE A 620 -31.56 -10.90 -3.16
CA PHE A 620 -32.03 -9.88 -4.10
C PHE A 620 -32.61 -10.50 -5.38
N GLU A 621 -33.74 -9.99 -5.85
CA GLU A 621 -34.47 -10.48 -7.01
C GLU A 621 -34.83 -9.36 -8.01
N GLY A 622 -35.56 -9.70 -9.08
CA GLY A 622 -35.90 -8.74 -10.12
C GLY A 622 -34.74 -8.47 -11.07
N SER A 623 -34.71 -7.32 -11.73
CA SER A 623 -33.66 -6.96 -12.70
C SER A 623 -32.69 -5.93 -12.13
N ILE A 624 -31.48 -5.87 -12.70
CA ILE A 624 -30.54 -4.77 -12.44
C ILE A 624 -31.15 -3.47 -13.00
N PRO A 625 -31.43 -2.45 -12.17
CA PRO A 625 -32.08 -1.22 -12.61
C PRO A 625 -31.25 -0.44 -13.63
N MET A 626 -31.90 0.27 -14.55
CA MET A 626 -31.22 1.12 -15.55
C MET A 626 -30.46 2.28 -14.90
N GLU A 627 -30.86 2.68 -13.70
CA GLU A 627 -30.24 3.73 -12.91
C GLU A 627 -28.78 3.41 -12.53
N PHE A 628 -28.38 2.13 -12.52
CA PHE A 628 -26.97 1.73 -12.36
C PHE A 628 -26.07 2.31 -13.46
N CYS A 629 -26.63 2.68 -14.62
CA CYS A 629 -25.88 3.35 -15.69
C CYS A 629 -25.37 4.75 -15.30
N ASN A 630 -25.82 5.32 -14.19
CA ASN A 630 -25.34 6.62 -13.68
C ASN A 630 -24.09 6.52 -12.79
N LEU A 631 -23.65 5.30 -12.43
CA LEU A 631 -22.54 5.04 -11.51
C LEU A 631 -21.17 5.20 -12.18
N ASN A 632 -20.87 6.40 -12.67
CA ASN A 632 -19.68 6.66 -13.51
C ASN A 632 -18.33 6.50 -12.79
N TRP A 633 -18.32 6.59 -11.46
CA TRP A 633 -17.10 6.48 -10.64
C TRP A 633 -16.86 5.06 -10.11
N LEU A 634 -17.77 4.14 -10.38
CA LEU A 634 -17.72 2.78 -9.84
C LEU A 634 -16.48 2.04 -10.35
N GLU A 635 -15.68 1.54 -9.42
CA GLU A 635 -14.49 0.72 -9.68
C GLU A 635 -14.76 -0.77 -9.42
N PHE A 636 -15.66 -1.09 -8.48
CA PHE A 636 -15.97 -2.47 -8.09
C PHE A 636 -17.48 -2.68 -7.92
N LEU A 637 -18.01 -3.70 -8.60
CA LEU A 637 -19.38 -4.17 -8.47
C LEU A 637 -19.41 -5.67 -8.19
N ASP A 638 -20.05 -6.07 -7.09
CA ASP A 638 -20.34 -7.47 -6.81
C ASP A 638 -21.81 -7.66 -6.42
N LEU A 639 -22.56 -8.32 -7.30
CA LEU A 639 -23.96 -8.74 -7.08
C LEU A 639 -24.10 -10.26 -7.16
N SER A 640 -23.00 -11.00 -7.04
CA SER A 640 -22.98 -12.46 -7.19
C SER A 640 -23.84 -13.17 -6.14
N GLN A 641 -24.19 -14.44 -6.40
CA GLN A 641 -24.94 -15.30 -5.47
C GLN A 641 -26.24 -14.63 -4.97
N ASN A 642 -27.09 -14.22 -5.92
CA ASN A 642 -28.39 -13.62 -5.67
C ASN A 642 -29.44 -14.24 -6.61
N ASN A 643 -30.68 -13.76 -6.55
CA ASN A 643 -31.79 -14.22 -7.39
C ASN A 643 -32.12 -13.22 -8.54
N LEU A 644 -31.13 -12.44 -9.00
CA LEU A 644 -31.34 -11.42 -10.03
C LEU A 644 -31.64 -12.07 -11.39
N SER A 645 -32.49 -11.43 -12.18
CA SER A 645 -33.07 -11.94 -13.43
C SER A 645 -33.15 -10.84 -14.49
N GLY A 646 -33.55 -11.19 -15.72
CA GLY A 646 -33.54 -10.25 -16.84
C GLY A 646 -32.13 -10.03 -17.40
N SER A 647 -31.97 -8.99 -18.22
CA SER A 647 -30.70 -8.68 -18.89
C SER A 647 -29.88 -7.65 -18.12
N ILE A 648 -28.57 -7.65 -18.33
CA ILE A 648 -27.69 -6.57 -17.90
C ILE A 648 -28.03 -5.31 -18.72
N PRO A 649 -28.25 -4.14 -18.10
CA PRO A 649 -28.54 -2.88 -18.80
C PRO A 649 -27.50 -2.57 -19.88
N SER A 650 -27.94 -2.32 -21.10
CA SER A 650 -27.03 -2.04 -22.24
C SER A 650 -26.27 -0.72 -22.09
N CYS A 651 -26.74 0.19 -21.26
CA CYS A 651 -26.06 1.44 -20.93
C CYS A 651 -25.03 1.31 -19.80
N PHE A 652 -24.87 0.13 -19.19
CA PHE A 652 -23.95 -0.04 -18.07
C PHE A 652 -22.51 -0.14 -18.59
N ASN A 653 -21.88 1.02 -18.79
CA ASN A 653 -20.51 1.16 -19.31
C ASN A 653 -19.65 2.17 -18.51
N PRO A 654 -19.59 2.07 -17.17
CA PRO A 654 -18.78 2.98 -16.35
C PRO A 654 -17.30 2.97 -16.79
N PRO A 655 -16.65 4.14 -16.91
CA PRO A 655 -15.29 4.25 -17.47
C PRO A 655 -14.19 3.73 -16.53
N ASN A 656 -14.41 3.83 -15.20
CA ASN A 656 -13.43 3.48 -14.18
C ASN A 656 -13.63 2.07 -13.59
N ILE A 657 -14.61 1.31 -14.07
CA ILE A 657 -14.90 -0.02 -13.55
C ILE A 657 -13.74 -0.96 -13.81
N LYS A 658 -13.29 -1.65 -12.76
CA LYS A 658 -12.21 -2.62 -12.81
C LYS A 658 -12.72 -4.03 -12.59
N HIS A 659 -13.69 -4.21 -11.69
CA HIS A 659 -14.11 -5.54 -11.24
C HIS A 659 -15.63 -5.67 -11.25
N VAL A 660 -16.14 -6.67 -11.97
CA VAL A 660 -17.57 -6.96 -12.07
C VAL A 660 -17.80 -8.44 -11.78
N HIS A 661 -18.47 -8.72 -10.66
CA HIS A 661 -18.88 -10.05 -10.25
C HIS A 661 -20.39 -10.15 -10.22
N LEU A 662 -20.93 -11.03 -11.06
CA LEU A 662 -22.37 -11.22 -11.20
C LEU A 662 -22.77 -12.70 -11.20
N HIS A 663 -21.84 -13.62 -10.91
CA HIS A 663 -22.07 -15.07 -10.98
C HIS A 663 -23.17 -15.57 -10.04
N GLY A 664 -23.68 -16.78 -10.25
CA GLY A 664 -24.71 -17.38 -9.37
C GLY A 664 -26.00 -16.55 -9.32
N ASN A 665 -26.50 -16.14 -10.49
CA ASN A 665 -27.74 -15.37 -10.65
C ASN A 665 -28.59 -15.95 -11.81
N ARG A 666 -29.85 -15.53 -11.94
CA ARG A 666 -30.77 -15.94 -13.02
C ARG A 666 -30.80 -14.96 -14.21
N LEU A 667 -29.70 -14.25 -14.44
CA LEU A 667 -29.58 -13.29 -15.55
C LEU A 667 -29.65 -14.03 -16.90
N ARG A 668 -30.26 -13.38 -17.89
CA ARG A 668 -30.55 -13.96 -19.21
C ARG A 668 -30.41 -12.96 -20.35
N GLY A 669 -30.42 -13.49 -21.58
CA GLY A 669 -30.31 -12.70 -22.80
C GLY A 669 -28.86 -12.42 -23.19
N PRO A 670 -28.63 -11.71 -24.30
CA PRO A 670 -27.30 -11.48 -24.83
C PRO A 670 -26.54 -10.36 -24.11
N LEU A 671 -25.21 -10.46 -24.13
CA LEU A 671 -24.32 -9.35 -23.80
C LEU A 671 -24.39 -8.29 -24.91
N SER A 672 -25.35 -7.37 -24.82
CA SER A 672 -25.62 -6.36 -25.85
C SER A 672 -24.52 -5.29 -25.96
N LEU A 673 -24.68 -4.13 -25.31
CA LEU A 673 -23.68 -3.04 -25.25
C LEU A 673 -23.13 -2.77 -23.83
N ALA A 674 -23.54 -3.59 -22.85
CA ALA A 674 -22.99 -3.52 -21.51
C ALA A 674 -21.47 -3.67 -21.56
N PHE A 675 -20.74 -2.84 -20.82
CA PHE A 675 -19.27 -2.79 -20.76
C PHE A 675 -18.54 -2.32 -22.03
N TYR A 676 -19.24 -1.97 -23.13
CA TYR A 676 -18.63 -1.64 -24.43
C TYR A 676 -17.44 -0.66 -24.38
N ASN A 677 -17.41 0.29 -23.43
CA ASN A 677 -16.36 1.31 -23.30
C ASN A 677 -15.64 1.27 -21.94
N SER A 678 -15.76 0.17 -21.20
CA SER A 678 -15.16 0.01 -19.88
C SER A 678 -13.70 -0.46 -20.00
N SER A 679 -12.84 0.35 -20.61
CA SER A 679 -11.43 0.00 -20.91
C SER A 679 -10.57 -0.30 -19.67
N SER A 680 -10.99 0.17 -18.49
CA SER A 680 -10.35 -0.10 -17.20
C SER A 680 -10.70 -1.47 -16.60
N LEU A 681 -11.63 -2.22 -17.22
CA LEU A 681 -12.12 -3.49 -16.68
C LEU A 681 -11.01 -4.54 -16.70
N VAL A 682 -10.72 -5.12 -15.54
CA VAL A 682 -9.68 -6.13 -15.30
C VAL A 682 -10.32 -7.52 -15.10
N THR A 683 -11.41 -7.59 -14.32
CA THR A 683 -12.11 -8.85 -14.03
C THR A 683 -13.58 -8.76 -14.41
N LEU A 684 -14.03 -9.70 -15.25
CA LEU A 684 -15.42 -9.88 -15.64
C LEU A 684 -15.87 -11.32 -15.32
N ASP A 685 -16.65 -11.45 -14.26
CA ASP A 685 -17.20 -12.74 -13.81
C ASP A 685 -18.72 -12.82 -14.03
N LEU A 686 -19.10 -13.60 -15.03
CA LEU A 686 -20.48 -13.84 -15.45
C LEU A 686 -20.87 -15.32 -15.41
N ARG A 687 -20.22 -16.14 -14.59
CA ARG A 687 -20.48 -17.59 -14.52
C ARG A 687 -21.87 -17.95 -14.00
N GLU A 688 -22.30 -19.18 -14.26
CA GLU A 688 -23.51 -19.81 -13.68
C GLU A 688 -24.77 -18.94 -13.89
N LYS A 689 -25.11 -18.74 -15.17
CA LYS A 689 -26.22 -17.89 -15.61
C LYS A 689 -26.93 -18.50 -16.82
N ASN A 690 -28.01 -17.84 -17.24
CA ASN A 690 -28.75 -18.19 -18.44
C ASN A 690 -28.49 -17.21 -19.59
N LEU A 691 -27.26 -16.67 -19.72
CA LEU A 691 -26.90 -15.73 -20.79
C LEU A 691 -26.85 -16.45 -22.13
N THR A 692 -27.35 -15.80 -23.18
CA THR A 692 -27.49 -16.38 -24.53
C THR A 692 -26.77 -15.53 -25.58
N GLY A 693 -26.84 -15.93 -26.85
CA GLY A 693 -26.27 -15.18 -27.96
C GLY A 693 -24.80 -15.47 -28.21
N SER A 694 -24.21 -14.77 -29.18
CA SER A 694 -22.77 -14.86 -29.49
C SER A 694 -21.95 -13.89 -28.64
N MET A 695 -20.71 -14.25 -28.34
CA MET A 695 -19.79 -13.34 -27.65
C MET A 695 -19.58 -12.05 -28.46
N PRO A 696 -19.70 -10.86 -27.85
CA PRO A 696 -19.69 -9.62 -28.60
C PRO A 696 -18.32 -9.27 -29.19
N LYS A 697 -18.32 -8.69 -30.39
CA LYS A 697 -17.09 -8.27 -31.07
C LYS A 697 -16.35 -7.15 -30.33
N TRP A 698 -17.07 -6.30 -29.61
CA TRP A 698 -16.48 -5.20 -28.86
C TRP A 698 -15.69 -5.65 -27.63
N ILE A 699 -15.61 -6.94 -27.32
CA ILE A 699 -14.77 -7.43 -26.22
C ILE A 699 -13.31 -6.95 -26.37
N ASP A 700 -12.84 -6.67 -27.60
CA ASP A 700 -11.52 -6.10 -27.86
C ASP A 700 -11.30 -4.65 -27.38
N THR A 701 -12.36 -3.95 -26.96
CA THR A 701 -12.24 -2.60 -26.36
C THR A 701 -11.80 -2.65 -24.89
N LEU A 702 -11.89 -3.82 -24.25
CA LEU A 702 -11.55 -4.03 -22.84
C LEU A 702 -10.05 -4.24 -22.65
N SER A 703 -9.23 -3.26 -23.04
CA SER A 703 -7.76 -3.39 -23.12
C SER A 703 -7.05 -3.82 -21.83
N SER A 704 -7.64 -3.57 -20.66
CA SER A 704 -7.10 -3.96 -19.36
C SER A 704 -7.56 -5.33 -18.87
N LEU A 705 -8.43 -6.03 -19.62
CA LEU A 705 -9.06 -7.27 -19.17
C LEU A 705 -8.02 -8.37 -18.97
N SER A 706 -7.97 -8.89 -17.76
CA SER A 706 -7.07 -9.96 -17.32
C SER A 706 -7.82 -11.26 -17.07
N VAL A 707 -9.00 -11.19 -16.44
CA VAL A 707 -9.77 -12.35 -16.02
C VAL A 707 -11.16 -12.32 -16.66
N LEU A 708 -11.46 -13.30 -17.51
CA LEU A 708 -12.74 -13.46 -18.18
C LEU A 708 -13.36 -14.82 -17.82
N LEU A 709 -14.45 -14.80 -17.06
CA LEU A 709 -15.13 -16.00 -16.57
C LEU A 709 -16.59 -16.04 -17.06
N LEU A 710 -16.89 -16.91 -18.02
CA LEU A 710 -18.20 -17.10 -18.65
C LEU A 710 -18.76 -18.53 -18.51
N LYS A 711 -18.14 -19.37 -17.67
CA LYS A 711 -18.55 -20.76 -17.40
C LYS A 711 -20.05 -20.93 -17.14
N ASP A 712 -20.60 -22.05 -17.59
CA ASP A 712 -21.99 -22.48 -17.33
C ASP A 712 -23.01 -21.41 -17.78
N ASN A 713 -23.06 -21.22 -19.09
CA ASN A 713 -23.94 -20.30 -19.80
C ASN A 713 -24.42 -20.92 -21.13
N HIS A 714 -25.23 -20.18 -21.88
CA HIS A 714 -25.77 -20.59 -23.18
C HIS A 714 -25.17 -19.78 -24.35
N PHE A 715 -23.90 -19.36 -24.24
CA PHE A 715 -23.23 -18.66 -25.34
C PHE A 715 -23.00 -19.61 -26.52
N HIS A 716 -23.27 -19.15 -27.74
CA HIS A 716 -23.14 -19.95 -28.96
C HIS A 716 -22.32 -19.24 -30.04
N GLY A 717 -22.07 -19.92 -31.16
CA GLY A 717 -21.25 -19.40 -32.25
C GLY A 717 -19.76 -19.66 -32.03
N LYS A 718 -18.89 -18.91 -32.71
CA LYS A 718 -17.43 -19.11 -32.61
C LYS A 718 -16.84 -18.36 -31.43
N VAL A 719 -15.76 -18.90 -30.85
CA VAL A 719 -14.86 -18.12 -30.01
C VAL A 719 -14.29 -16.97 -30.87
N PRO A 720 -14.53 -15.70 -30.52
CA PRO A 720 -14.19 -14.56 -31.36
C PRO A 720 -12.68 -14.30 -31.36
N ILE A 721 -12.15 -14.03 -32.57
CA ILE A 721 -10.75 -13.63 -32.80
C ILE A 721 -10.37 -12.35 -32.02
N GLN A 722 -11.36 -11.55 -31.62
CA GLN A 722 -11.18 -10.32 -30.85
C GLN A 722 -10.55 -10.54 -29.48
N LEU A 723 -10.72 -11.70 -28.85
CA LEU A 723 -10.01 -12.03 -27.60
C LEU A 723 -8.49 -11.93 -27.76
N CYS A 724 -7.97 -12.20 -28.95
CA CYS A 724 -6.53 -12.15 -29.22
C CYS A 724 -5.94 -10.73 -29.23
N LYS A 725 -6.78 -9.68 -29.16
CA LYS A 725 -6.33 -8.29 -29.00
C LYS A 725 -6.17 -7.89 -27.52
N LEU A 726 -6.60 -8.74 -26.60
CA LEU A 726 -6.57 -8.48 -25.16
C LEU A 726 -5.27 -9.02 -24.58
N TYR A 727 -4.18 -8.29 -24.79
CA TYR A 727 -2.83 -8.70 -24.38
C TYR A 727 -2.64 -8.85 -22.87
N SER A 728 -3.58 -8.33 -22.08
CA SER A 728 -3.56 -8.40 -20.61
C SER A 728 -4.21 -9.68 -20.06
N LEU A 729 -4.87 -10.48 -20.91
CA LEU A 729 -5.56 -11.70 -20.46
C LEU A 729 -4.58 -12.68 -19.82
N SER A 730 -4.98 -13.21 -18.67
CA SER A 730 -4.28 -14.24 -17.91
C SER A 730 -5.16 -15.49 -17.75
N ILE A 731 -6.46 -15.29 -17.46
CA ILE A 731 -7.42 -16.36 -17.16
C ILE A 731 -8.63 -16.24 -18.08
N ILE A 732 -8.91 -17.32 -18.81
CA ILE A 732 -10.06 -17.44 -19.70
C ILE A 732 -10.82 -18.71 -19.33
N ASP A 733 -12.05 -18.57 -18.84
CA ASP A 733 -12.96 -19.70 -18.61
C ASP A 733 -14.23 -19.53 -19.42
N LEU A 734 -14.32 -20.25 -20.54
CA LEU A 734 -15.50 -20.33 -21.41
C LEU A 734 -16.17 -21.71 -21.34
N SER A 735 -15.85 -22.50 -20.32
CA SER A 735 -16.30 -23.88 -20.20
C SER A 735 -17.84 -23.99 -20.07
N GLN A 736 -18.40 -25.16 -20.37
CA GLN A 736 -19.83 -25.43 -20.22
C GLN A 736 -20.72 -24.39 -20.95
N ASN A 737 -20.48 -24.24 -22.25
CA ASN A 737 -21.23 -23.36 -23.14
C ASN A 737 -21.55 -24.09 -24.45
N MET A 738 -22.10 -23.38 -25.45
CA MET A 738 -22.40 -23.91 -26.78
C MET A 738 -21.47 -23.34 -27.87
N PHE A 739 -20.23 -22.98 -27.53
CA PHE A 739 -19.27 -22.49 -28.52
C PHE A 739 -18.94 -23.59 -29.54
N SER A 740 -18.72 -23.20 -30.80
CA SER A 740 -18.54 -24.10 -31.93
C SER A 740 -17.53 -23.56 -32.95
N GLY A 741 -17.05 -24.43 -33.85
CA GLY A 741 -15.99 -24.06 -34.79
C GLY A 741 -14.59 -24.17 -34.17
N PRO A 742 -13.55 -23.73 -34.92
CA PRO A 742 -12.17 -23.89 -34.50
C PRO A 742 -11.76 -22.96 -33.36
N ILE A 743 -10.84 -23.45 -32.52
CA ILE A 743 -10.12 -22.63 -31.55
C ILE A 743 -9.25 -21.61 -32.32
N PRO A 744 -9.35 -20.30 -32.04
CA PRO A 744 -8.53 -19.30 -32.70
C PRO A 744 -7.03 -19.50 -32.39
N SER A 745 -6.20 -19.70 -33.41
CA SER A 745 -4.75 -19.91 -33.25
C SER A 745 -4.04 -18.74 -32.57
N CYS A 746 -4.55 -17.52 -32.75
CA CYS A 746 -3.99 -16.32 -32.13
C CYS A 746 -4.06 -16.29 -30.61
N LEU A 747 -4.84 -17.17 -29.96
CA LEU A 747 -4.81 -17.30 -28.50
C LEU A 747 -3.41 -17.69 -28.00
N GLY A 748 -2.63 -18.38 -28.84
CA GLY A 748 -1.24 -18.72 -28.56
C GLY A 748 -0.28 -17.53 -28.50
N ASN A 749 -0.71 -16.34 -28.94
CA ASN A 749 0.13 -15.12 -28.97
C ASN A 749 -0.17 -14.16 -27.81
N LEU A 750 -0.98 -14.57 -26.83
CA LEU A 750 -1.25 -13.74 -25.66
C LEU A 750 0.00 -13.64 -24.80
N SER A 751 0.44 -12.40 -24.54
CA SER A 751 1.53 -12.10 -23.62
C SER A 751 1.02 -12.19 -22.19
N LEU A 752 0.62 -13.38 -21.72
CA LEU A 752 0.01 -13.64 -20.39
C LEU A 752 0.80 -12.91 -19.29
N PRO A 753 0.42 -11.68 -18.88
CA PRO A 753 1.29 -10.87 -18.05
C PRO A 753 1.01 -11.14 -16.58
N MET A 754 2.06 -11.40 -15.81
CA MET A 754 1.97 -11.46 -14.34
C MET A 754 1.82 -10.05 -13.75
N LYS A 755 0.61 -9.49 -13.64
CA LYS A 755 0.39 -8.20 -12.95
C LYS A 755 -0.96 -8.03 -12.21
N GLU A 756 -0.79 -7.43 -11.03
CA GLU A 756 -1.68 -6.73 -10.06
C GLU A 756 -2.87 -7.40 -9.37
N LYS A 757 -3.19 -6.81 -8.21
CA LYS A 757 -3.88 -7.37 -7.03
C LYS A 757 -5.39 -7.36 -7.16
N GLU A 758 -6.01 -8.53 -7.00
CA GLU A 758 -7.46 -8.65 -6.80
C GLU A 758 -7.85 -9.75 -5.81
N LYS A 759 -9.11 -9.67 -5.37
CA LYS A 759 -9.78 -10.60 -4.44
C LYS A 759 -10.45 -11.77 -5.18
N VAL A 760 -10.72 -12.81 -4.40
CA VAL A 760 -11.36 -14.09 -4.68
C VAL A 760 -11.88 -14.30 -6.12
N ILE A 761 -11.22 -15.16 -6.90
CA ILE A 761 -11.77 -15.79 -8.11
C ILE A 761 -11.87 -17.29 -7.87
N GLU A 762 -12.79 -17.96 -8.54
CA GLU A 762 -12.87 -19.42 -8.51
C GLU A 762 -12.51 -19.97 -9.89
N PHE A 763 -11.59 -20.93 -9.94
CA PHE A 763 -11.03 -21.44 -11.20
C PHE A 763 -10.68 -22.93 -11.09
N THR A 764 -10.81 -23.67 -12.19
CA THR A 764 -10.47 -25.10 -12.26
C THR A 764 -8.98 -25.26 -12.53
N THR A 765 -8.26 -25.90 -11.61
CA THR A 765 -6.88 -26.34 -11.84
C THR A 765 -6.58 -27.57 -10.99
N LYS A 766 -5.64 -28.40 -11.44
CA LYS A 766 -5.27 -29.66 -10.78
C LYS A 766 -6.47 -30.57 -10.51
N SER A 767 -7.36 -30.72 -11.49
CA SER A 767 -8.61 -31.52 -11.39
C SER A 767 -9.61 -31.10 -10.29
N GLY A 768 -9.37 -29.97 -9.61
CA GLY A 768 -10.23 -29.42 -8.56
C GLY A 768 -10.75 -28.02 -8.92
N PHE A 769 -11.94 -27.70 -8.43
CA PHE A 769 -12.50 -26.35 -8.50
C PHE A 769 -12.18 -25.62 -7.21
N TYR A 770 -11.30 -24.62 -7.28
CA TYR A 770 -10.76 -23.93 -6.11
C TYR A 770 -11.09 -22.44 -6.14
N SER A 771 -11.28 -21.88 -4.94
CA SER A 771 -11.38 -20.45 -4.71
C SER A 771 -9.99 -19.89 -4.37
N TYR A 772 -9.52 -18.93 -5.16
CA TYR A 772 -8.21 -18.31 -5.08
C TYR A 772 -8.34 -16.84 -4.74
N GLU A 773 -7.62 -16.36 -3.73
CA GLU A 773 -7.70 -14.97 -3.30
C GLU A 773 -6.34 -14.30 -3.14
N GLY A 774 -6.28 -12.99 -3.41
CA GLY A 774 -5.13 -12.16 -3.12
C GLY A 774 -4.01 -12.30 -4.15
N ASN A 775 -2.75 -12.20 -3.69
CA ASN A 775 -1.59 -12.08 -4.57
C ASN A 775 -1.38 -13.32 -5.47
N ILE A 776 -1.97 -14.47 -5.13
CA ILE A 776 -1.85 -15.70 -5.93
C ILE A 776 -2.39 -15.52 -7.35
N LEU A 777 -3.39 -14.65 -7.54
CA LEU A 777 -4.01 -14.40 -8.84
C LEU A 777 -3.06 -13.76 -9.86
N ALA A 778 -2.09 -12.99 -9.38
CA ALA A 778 -1.05 -12.42 -10.23
C ALA A 778 -0.08 -13.47 -10.80
N TYR A 779 -0.13 -14.70 -10.27
CA TYR A 779 0.71 -15.82 -10.69
C TYR A 779 -0.07 -16.92 -11.41
N MET A 780 -1.39 -16.77 -11.57
CA MET A 780 -2.24 -17.76 -12.23
C MET A 780 -2.51 -17.38 -13.67
N THR A 781 -2.34 -18.34 -14.56
CA THR A 781 -2.69 -18.23 -15.98
C THR A 781 -3.32 -19.55 -16.42
N GLY A 782 -4.42 -19.45 -17.16
CA GLY A 782 -5.12 -20.66 -17.59
C GLY A 782 -6.22 -20.43 -18.60
N ILE A 783 -6.45 -21.45 -19.41
CA ILE A 783 -7.50 -21.46 -20.44
C ILE A 783 -8.35 -22.72 -20.24
N ASP A 784 -9.63 -22.54 -19.92
CA ASP A 784 -10.63 -23.60 -19.88
C ASP A 784 -11.70 -23.36 -20.96
N LEU A 785 -11.73 -24.25 -21.95
CA LEU A 785 -12.70 -24.30 -23.03
C LEU A 785 -13.52 -25.59 -23.00
N SER A 786 -13.48 -26.32 -21.88
CA SER A 786 -14.07 -27.64 -21.77
C SER A 786 -15.60 -27.64 -21.88
N CYS A 787 -16.19 -28.80 -22.20
CA CYS A 787 -17.66 -28.97 -22.34
C CYS A 787 -18.29 -27.92 -23.27
N ASN A 788 -17.82 -27.89 -24.51
CA ASN A 788 -18.35 -27.06 -25.59
C ASN A 788 -18.55 -27.92 -26.86
N ASN A 789 -18.89 -27.28 -27.98
CA ASN A 789 -19.07 -27.94 -29.28
C ASN A 789 -17.95 -27.54 -30.27
N LEU A 790 -16.73 -27.29 -29.77
CA LEU A 790 -15.58 -26.85 -30.59
C LEU A 790 -15.14 -27.95 -31.54
N THR A 791 -14.76 -27.57 -32.76
CA THR A 791 -14.38 -28.49 -33.85
C THR A 791 -13.05 -28.10 -34.47
N GLY A 792 -12.52 -28.90 -35.41
CA GLY A 792 -11.25 -28.60 -36.07
C GLY A 792 -10.04 -29.03 -35.24
N HIS A 793 -8.85 -28.59 -35.65
CA HIS A 793 -7.59 -29.01 -35.06
C HIS A 793 -7.23 -28.15 -33.85
N ILE A 794 -6.49 -28.72 -32.89
CA ILE A 794 -5.83 -27.95 -31.83
C ILE A 794 -4.72 -27.10 -32.48
N PRO A 795 -4.74 -25.76 -32.36
CA PRO A 795 -3.72 -24.90 -32.95
C PRO A 795 -2.33 -25.14 -32.31
N PRO A 796 -1.27 -25.41 -33.09
CA PRO A 796 0.08 -25.53 -32.57
C PRO A 796 0.59 -24.27 -31.86
N GLU A 797 0.06 -23.09 -32.23
CA GLU A 797 0.41 -21.81 -31.63
C GLU A 797 0.10 -21.74 -30.13
N LEU A 798 -0.88 -22.51 -29.62
CA LEU A 798 -1.14 -22.59 -28.18
C LEU A 798 0.10 -23.05 -27.38
N GLY A 799 1.02 -23.79 -28.02
CA GLY A 799 2.31 -24.17 -27.43
C GLY A 799 3.26 -22.99 -27.18
N ASN A 800 2.96 -21.78 -27.65
CA ASN A 800 3.77 -20.58 -27.38
C ASN A 800 3.45 -19.94 -26.00
N LEU A 801 2.42 -20.40 -25.29
CA LEU A 801 2.01 -19.88 -23.98
C LEU A 801 2.91 -20.43 -22.85
N SER A 802 4.20 -20.13 -22.86
CA SER A 802 5.18 -20.73 -21.94
C SER A 802 4.87 -20.57 -20.45
N GLU A 803 4.13 -19.50 -20.10
CA GLU A 803 3.75 -19.16 -18.72
C GLU A 803 2.39 -19.75 -18.30
N ILE A 804 1.74 -20.61 -19.10
CA ILE A 804 0.41 -21.17 -18.76
C ILE A 804 0.52 -22.29 -17.71
N TYR A 805 -0.31 -22.24 -16.66
CA TYR A 805 -0.38 -23.28 -15.64
C TYR A 805 -1.48 -24.33 -15.89
N SER A 806 -2.61 -23.94 -16.51
CA SER A 806 -3.74 -24.83 -16.74
C SER A 806 -4.30 -24.68 -18.16
N LEU A 807 -4.41 -25.80 -18.90
CA LEU A 807 -5.07 -25.86 -20.20
C LEU A 807 -6.08 -27.02 -20.22
N ASN A 808 -7.35 -26.68 -20.35
CA ASN A 808 -8.44 -27.64 -20.41
C ASN A 808 -9.26 -27.48 -21.69
N LEU A 809 -9.22 -28.49 -22.56
CA LEU A 809 -9.95 -28.57 -23.83
C LEU A 809 -10.89 -29.79 -23.88
N SER A 810 -11.13 -30.44 -22.75
CA SER A 810 -11.88 -31.70 -22.71
C SER A 810 -13.35 -31.55 -23.08
N HIS A 811 -14.02 -32.66 -23.39
CA HIS A 811 -15.45 -32.68 -23.76
C HIS A 811 -15.79 -31.71 -24.91
N ASN A 812 -15.13 -31.90 -26.05
CA ASN A 812 -15.36 -31.14 -27.29
C ASN A 812 -15.40 -32.10 -28.49
N LYS A 813 -15.40 -31.56 -29.72
CA LYS A 813 -15.36 -32.33 -30.98
C LYS A 813 -14.08 -32.05 -31.77
N LEU A 814 -12.97 -31.84 -31.07
CA LEU A 814 -11.67 -31.54 -31.67
C LEU A 814 -11.11 -32.77 -32.40
N ILE A 815 -10.46 -32.55 -33.53
CA ILE A 815 -9.91 -33.59 -34.42
C ILE A 815 -8.42 -33.34 -34.67
N GLY A 816 -7.76 -34.27 -35.36
CA GLY A 816 -6.34 -34.15 -35.72
C GLY A 816 -5.41 -34.63 -34.61
N VAL A 817 -4.16 -34.18 -34.64
CA VAL A 817 -3.09 -34.63 -33.74
C VAL A 817 -2.91 -33.70 -32.55
N ILE A 818 -2.40 -34.22 -31.42
CA ILE A 818 -1.91 -33.40 -30.32
C ILE A 818 -0.64 -32.66 -30.80
N PRO A 819 -0.57 -31.31 -30.76
CA PRO A 819 0.59 -30.59 -31.24
C PRO A 819 1.85 -30.87 -30.41
N SER A 820 2.95 -31.24 -31.06
CA SER A 820 4.24 -31.43 -30.38
C SER A 820 4.79 -30.12 -29.78
N SER A 821 4.32 -28.95 -30.23
CA SER A 821 4.67 -27.65 -29.67
C SER A 821 4.27 -27.49 -28.21
N PHE A 822 3.36 -28.31 -27.68
CA PHE A 822 2.96 -28.29 -26.27
C PHE A 822 4.12 -28.67 -25.33
N SER A 823 5.21 -29.27 -25.83
CA SER A 823 6.43 -29.52 -25.02
C SER A 823 7.10 -28.22 -24.53
N LYS A 824 6.76 -27.06 -25.11
CA LYS A 824 7.27 -25.74 -24.71
C LYS A 824 6.54 -25.14 -23.50
N LEU A 825 5.44 -25.74 -23.03
CA LEU A 825 4.62 -25.24 -21.93
C LEU A 825 5.25 -25.57 -20.57
N HIS A 826 6.46 -25.10 -20.29
CA HIS A 826 7.27 -25.57 -19.15
C HIS A 826 6.65 -25.34 -17.76
N GLN A 827 5.72 -24.37 -17.62
CA GLN A 827 5.02 -24.09 -16.36
C GLN A 827 3.68 -24.84 -16.20
N ILE A 828 3.27 -25.65 -17.18
CA ILE A 828 1.97 -26.31 -17.15
C ILE A 828 1.89 -27.34 -16.02
N GLU A 829 0.86 -27.22 -15.19
CA GLU A 829 0.53 -28.14 -14.10
C GLU A 829 -0.66 -29.03 -14.44
N SER A 830 -1.57 -28.57 -15.29
CA SER A 830 -2.79 -29.29 -15.67
C SER A 830 -3.04 -29.22 -17.17
N LEU A 831 -3.09 -30.38 -17.83
CA LEU A 831 -3.40 -30.53 -19.25
C LEU A 831 -4.49 -31.60 -19.46
N ASP A 832 -5.69 -31.17 -19.79
CA ASP A 832 -6.82 -32.08 -20.06
C ASP A 832 -7.32 -31.92 -21.50
N LEU A 833 -7.19 -33.00 -22.28
CA LEU A 833 -7.61 -33.13 -23.68
C LEU A 833 -8.63 -34.27 -23.87
N SER A 834 -9.17 -34.80 -22.76
CA SER A 834 -10.04 -35.97 -22.78
C SER A 834 -11.38 -35.72 -23.49
N TYR A 835 -12.09 -36.78 -23.86
CA TYR A 835 -13.41 -36.72 -24.51
C TYR A 835 -13.43 -35.81 -25.75
N ASN A 836 -12.63 -36.17 -26.74
CA ASN A 836 -12.55 -35.51 -28.05
C ASN A 836 -12.44 -36.56 -29.17
N ASN A 837 -12.21 -36.12 -30.41
CA ASN A 837 -11.98 -36.97 -31.58
C ASN A 837 -10.53 -36.88 -32.08
N LEU A 838 -9.56 -36.68 -31.18
CA LEU A 838 -8.14 -36.59 -31.52
C LEU A 838 -7.60 -37.94 -32.01
N SER A 839 -6.58 -37.90 -32.85
CA SER A 839 -6.02 -39.06 -33.56
C SER A 839 -4.51 -38.94 -33.72
N GLY A 840 -3.84 -40.01 -34.15
CA GLY A 840 -2.37 -40.04 -34.24
C GLY A 840 -1.70 -40.35 -32.90
N GLU A 841 -0.39 -40.19 -32.84
CA GLU A 841 0.43 -40.53 -31.67
C GLU A 841 0.44 -39.41 -30.62
N ILE A 842 0.61 -39.78 -29.34
CA ILE A 842 0.91 -38.83 -28.27
C ILE A 842 2.39 -38.40 -28.45
N PRO A 843 2.70 -37.11 -28.64
CA PRO A 843 4.08 -36.68 -28.89
C PRO A 843 5.00 -37.01 -27.71
N ASN A 844 6.05 -37.80 -27.94
CA ASN A 844 7.03 -38.15 -26.90
C ASN A 844 7.76 -36.93 -26.32
N GLN A 845 7.78 -35.80 -27.02
CA GLN A 845 8.35 -34.54 -26.53
C GLN A 845 7.62 -34.01 -25.28
N LEU A 846 6.36 -34.42 -25.01
CA LEU A 846 5.62 -34.00 -23.83
C LEU A 846 6.24 -34.49 -22.51
N VAL A 847 7.08 -35.52 -22.56
CA VAL A 847 7.83 -36.04 -21.39
C VAL A 847 8.75 -34.96 -20.77
N GLU A 848 9.08 -33.90 -21.51
CA GLU A 848 9.87 -32.77 -21.00
C GLU A 848 9.09 -31.82 -20.06
N LEU A 849 7.78 -32.02 -19.90
CA LEU A 849 6.92 -31.22 -19.01
C LEU A 849 7.06 -31.65 -17.55
N ASN A 850 8.08 -31.11 -16.87
CA ASN A 850 8.43 -31.51 -15.50
C ASN A 850 7.47 -30.97 -14.41
N SER A 851 6.64 -29.98 -14.73
CA SER A 851 5.70 -29.34 -13.79
C SER A 851 4.29 -29.98 -13.83
N LEU A 852 4.04 -30.87 -14.81
CA LEU A 852 2.72 -31.42 -15.08
C LEU A 852 2.28 -32.39 -13.97
N GLU A 853 1.19 -32.08 -13.30
CA GLU A 853 0.63 -32.87 -12.19
C GLU A 853 -0.65 -33.60 -12.61
N VAL A 854 -1.45 -32.99 -13.48
CA VAL A 854 -2.68 -33.57 -14.01
C VAL A 854 -2.61 -33.65 -15.53
N PHE A 855 -2.75 -34.88 -16.05
CA PHE A 855 -2.77 -35.16 -17.47
C PHE A 855 -3.89 -36.14 -17.82
N SER A 856 -4.68 -35.81 -18.84
CA SER A 856 -5.67 -36.73 -19.40
C SER A 856 -5.83 -36.55 -20.91
N VAL A 857 -5.78 -37.67 -21.63
CA VAL A 857 -6.10 -37.81 -23.05
C VAL A 857 -7.16 -38.90 -23.27
N ALA A 858 -7.86 -39.28 -22.20
CA ALA A 858 -8.85 -40.34 -22.21
C ALA A 858 -9.96 -40.09 -23.24
N HIS A 859 -10.61 -41.16 -23.71
CA HIS A 859 -11.74 -41.10 -24.64
C HIS A 859 -11.45 -40.26 -25.90
N ASN A 860 -10.44 -40.67 -26.66
CA ASN A 860 -10.08 -40.14 -27.98
C ASN A 860 -9.86 -41.31 -28.97
N ASN A 861 -9.34 -41.00 -30.16
CA ASN A 861 -8.99 -41.97 -31.20
C ASN A 861 -7.46 -42.05 -31.43
N LEU A 862 -6.68 -41.86 -30.36
CA LEU A 862 -5.21 -41.86 -30.41
C LEU A 862 -4.66 -43.27 -30.67
N SER A 863 -3.49 -43.33 -31.29
CA SER A 863 -2.82 -44.56 -31.74
C SER A 863 -1.35 -44.60 -31.34
N GLY A 864 -0.73 -45.79 -31.39
CA GLY A 864 0.70 -45.96 -31.11
C GLY A 864 1.00 -46.19 -29.63
N SER A 865 2.29 -46.17 -29.29
CA SER A 865 2.74 -46.38 -27.90
C SER A 865 2.49 -45.14 -27.05
N ILE A 866 2.05 -45.32 -25.80
CA ILE A 866 2.08 -44.25 -24.80
C ILE A 866 3.52 -43.76 -24.57
N PRO A 867 3.73 -42.48 -24.19
CA PRO A 867 5.07 -41.97 -23.90
C PRO A 867 5.77 -42.75 -22.80
N GLU A 868 7.11 -42.77 -22.85
CA GLU A 868 7.91 -43.46 -21.84
C GLU A 868 7.62 -42.92 -20.43
N PRO A 869 7.46 -43.80 -19.41
CA PRO A 869 7.17 -43.40 -18.05
C PRO A 869 8.41 -42.78 -17.40
N LYS A 870 8.67 -41.51 -17.71
CA LYS A 870 9.80 -40.72 -17.23
C LYS A 870 9.30 -39.40 -16.66
N ALA A 871 9.98 -38.90 -15.60
CA ALA A 871 9.58 -37.69 -14.88
C ALA A 871 8.09 -37.75 -14.47
N GLN A 872 7.32 -36.72 -14.78
CA GLN A 872 5.89 -36.66 -14.41
C GLN A 872 5.04 -37.70 -15.15
N PHE A 873 5.42 -38.10 -16.37
CA PHE A 873 4.69 -39.12 -17.13
C PHE A 873 4.73 -40.51 -16.48
N GLY A 874 5.65 -40.76 -15.55
CA GLY A 874 5.65 -41.98 -14.73
C GLY A 874 4.59 -42.00 -13.63
N THR A 875 3.92 -40.88 -13.34
CA THR A 875 2.91 -40.76 -12.28
C THR A 875 1.48 -40.99 -12.77
N PHE A 876 1.24 -40.90 -14.09
CA PHE A 876 -0.09 -41.04 -14.66
C PHE A 876 -0.51 -42.51 -14.76
N ILE A 877 -1.81 -42.75 -14.53
CA ILE A 877 -2.40 -44.09 -14.42
C ILE A 877 -3.27 -44.40 -15.64
N GLU A 878 -3.83 -45.62 -15.69
CA GLU A 878 -4.69 -46.11 -16.78
C GLU A 878 -5.81 -45.11 -17.17
N SER A 879 -6.45 -44.48 -16.19
CA SER A 879 -7.54 -43.51 -16.43
C SER A 879 -7.12 -42.27 -17.24
N SER A 880 -5.84 -41.91 -17.26
CA SER A 880 -5.34 -40.80 -18.10
C SER A 880 -5.35 -41.14 -19.59
N TYR A 881 -5.42 -42.42 -19.95
CA TYR A 881 -5.28 -42.92 -21.32
C TYR A 881 -6.47 -43.76 -21.81
N GLU A 882 -7.39 -44.11 -20.90
CA GLU A 882 -8.51 -45.03 -21.16
C GLU A 882 -9.40 -44.57 -22.33
N GLY A 883 -10.19 -45.48 -22.90
CA GLY A 883 -11.11 -45.13 -23.99
C GLY A 883 -10.46 -44.84 -25.35
N ASN A 884 -9.13 -44.98 -25.48
CA ASN A 884 -8.41 -44.93 -26.76
C ASN A 884 -8.18 -46.34 -27.33
N PRO A 885 -8.86 -46.75 -28.42
CA PRO A 885 -8.80 -48.13 -28.88
C PRO A 885 -7.44 -48.54 -29.44
N PHE A 886 -6.73 -47.61 -30.11
CA PHE A 886 -5.49 -47.88 -30.84
C PHE A 886 -4.20 -47.56 -30.06
N LEU A 887 -4.31 -47.09 -28.81
CA LEU A 887 -3.16 -46.92 -27.92
C LEU A 887 -2.71 -48.27 -27.35
N CYS A 888 -1.39 -48.41 -27.20
CA CYS A 888 -0.74 -49.57 -26.60
C CYS A 888 0.35 -49.11 -25.62
N GLY A 889 0.73 -49.99 -24.70
CA GLY A 889 1.67 -49.66 -23.63
C GLY A 889 1.52 -50.58 -22.43
N THR A 890 2.55 -50.65 -21.60
CA THR A 890 2.57 -51.48 -20.39
C THR A 890 1.49 -51.08 -19.40
N ILE A 891 1.25 -49.77 -19.21
CA ILE A 891 0.22 -49.20 -18.33
C ILE A 891 -1.21 -49.58 -18.79
N LEU A 892 -1.41 -49.74 -20.11
CA LEU A 892 -2.70 -50.10 -20.70
C LEU A 892 -2.88 -51.63 -20.86
N HIS A 893 -1.91 -52.43 -20.43
CA HIS A 893 -1.88 -53.88 -20.62
C HIS A 893 -2.09 -54.32 -22.09
N LYS A 894 -1.64 -53.51 -23.06
CA LYS A 894 -1.77 -53.75 -24.51
C LYS A 894 -0.40 -53.78 -25.19
N SER A 895 -0.07 -54.86 -25.90
CA SER A 895 1.20 -55.01 -26.62
C SER A 895 1.26 -54.18 -27.91
N CYS A 896 2.34 -53.42 -28.12
CA CYS A 896 2.56 -52.56 -29.31
C CYS A 896 3.08 -53.31 -30.55
N SER A 897 2.66 -54.55 -30.80
CA SER A 897 3.12 -55.33 -31.94
C SER A 897 2.39 -54.92 -33.22
N LYS A 898 3.13 -54.60 -34.30
CA LYS A 898 2.55 -54.35 -35.63
C LYS A 898 1.86 -55.61 -36.16
N PRO A 899 0.75 -55.49 -36.93
CA PRO A 899 0.17 -56.63 -37.61
C PRO A 899 1.00 -56.95 -38.86
N ASP A 900 1.87 -57.94 -38.77
CA ASP A 900 2.38 -58.63 -39.97
C ASP A 900 1.54 -59.90 -40.24
N ALA A 901 1.32 -60.14 -41.53
CA ALA A 901 0.58 -61.26 -42.11
C ALA A 901 1.14 -62.64 -41.68
N PRO A 902 0.37 -63.73 -41.84
CA PRO A 902 0.45 -64.89 -40.98
C PRO A 902 1.63 -65.78 -41.35
N SER A 903 2.41 -66.22 -40.37
CA SER A 903 3.14 -67.48 -40.50
C SER A 903 3.40 -68.18 -39.17
N THR A 904 2.89 -69.41 -39.13
CA THR A 904 3.46 -70.64 -38.54
C THR A 904 3.86 -70.66 -37.07
N ARG A 905 3.11 -71.51 -36.34
CA ARG A 905 3.57 -72.24 -35.15
C ARG A 905 4.98 -72.80 -35.36
N SER A 906 5.84 -72.55 -34.39
CA SER A 906 6.81 -73.54 -33.92
C SER A 906 6.95 -73.41 -32.42
N ASN A 907 6.62 -74.49 -31.72
CA ASN A 907 6.97 -74.69 -30.31
C ASN A 907 8.48 -74.91 -30.20
N SER A 908 9.13 -74.24 -29.26
CA SER A 908 10.27 -74.78 -28.53
C SER A 908 10.39 -74.09 -27.18
N LEU A 909 10.43 -74.92 -26.13
CA LEU A 909 10.56 -74.60 -24.73
C LEU A 909 12.00 -74.18 -24.36
N ASP A 910 12.05 -73.33 -23.33
CA ASP A 910 13.07 -73.12 -22.29
C ASP A 910 14.48 -72.64 -22.68
N ASP A 911 14.81 -71.42 -22.23
CA ASP A 911 15.98 -71.24 -21.34
C ASP A 911 15.76 -70.05 -20.39
N GLU A 912 16.21 -70.23 -19.16
CA GLU A 912 16.03 -69.33 -18.01
C GLU A 912 16.84 -68.04 -18.13
N GLY A 913 16.28 -66.97 -17.59
CA GLY A 913 16.93 -65.68 -17.37
C GLY A 913 16.30 -65.00 -16.17
N GLU A 914 16.52 -65.57 -14.99
CA GLU A 914 16.38 -64.87 -13.71
C GLU A 914 17.31 -63.65 -13.73
N ASP A 915 16.75 -62.45 -13.90
CA ASP A 915 17.33 -61.18 -13.43
C ASP A 915 16.31 -60.05 -13.65
N SER A 916 15.29 -59.98 -12.78
CA SER A 916 14.55 -58.72 -12.54
C SER A 916 13.62 -58.75 -11.30
N LEU A 917 13.38 -59.90 -10.67
CA LEU A 917 12.43 -60.02 -9.56
C LEU A 917 13.02 -59.78 -8.16
N LEU A 918 14.34 -59.76 -8.00
CA LEU A 918 14.99 -59.51 -6.70
C LEU A 918 14.90 -58.03 -6.25
N ASP A 919 14.85 -57.08 -7.19
CA ASP A 919 14.94 -55.65 -6.84
C ASP A 919 13.61 -55.04 -6.35
N THR A 920 12.46 -55.56 -6.80
CA THR A 920 11.14 -55.07 -6.35
C THR A 920 10.79 -55.59 -4.95
N TYR A 921 11.19 -56.83 -4.63
CA TYR A 921 10.97 -57.41 -3.31
C TYR A 921 11.83 -56.72 -2.24
N ASP A 922 13.12 -56.49 -2.53
CA ASP A 922 14.03 -55.79 -1.62
C ASP A 922 13.66 -54.31 -1.45
N PHE A 923 13.15 -53.65 -2.49
CA PHE A 923 12.58 -52.31 -2.39
C PHE A 923 11.30 -52.28 -1.53
N CYS A 924 10.36 -53.21 -1.73
CA CYS A 924 9.16 -53.28 -0.91
C CYS A 924 9.49 -53.59 0.55
N VAL A 925 10.41 -54.52 0.82
CA VAL A 925 10.83 -54.87 2.19
C VAL A 925 11.55 -53.70 2.86
N SER A 926 12.47 -53.01 2.16
CA SER A 926 13.16 -51.84 2.70
C SER A 926 12.22 -50.65 2.95
N PHE A 927 11.22 -50.45 2.09
CA PHE A 927 10.17 -49.45 2.31
C PHE A 927 9.28 -49.80 3.52
N LEU A 928 8.87 -51.07 3.64
CA LEU A 928 8.05 -51.54 4.76
C LEU A 928 8.80 -51.43 6.09
N VAL A 929 10.08 -51.81 6.11
CA VAL A 929 10.95 -51.68 7.29
C VAL A 929 11.15 -50.21 7.63
N SER A 930 11.40 -49.33 6.66
CA SER A 930 11.53 -47.89 6.88
C SER A 930 10.24 -47.28 7.42
N TYR A 931 9.09 -47.66 6.87
CA TYR A 931 7.78 -47.22 7.34
C TYR A 931 7.53 -47.66 8.78
N ILE A 932 7.79 -48.92 9.11
CA ILE A 932 7.65 -49.44 10.47
C ILE A 932 8.60 -48.72 11.44
N VAL A 933 9.86 -48.49 11.05
CA VAL A 933 10.84 -47.75 11.87
C VAL A 933 10.40 -46.32 12.12
N VAL A 934 9.90 -45.61 11.11
CA VAL A 934 9.38 -44.24 11.26
C VAL A 934 8.17 -44.22 12.18
N VAL A 935 7.21 -45.12 11.99
CA VAL A 935 6.01 -45.21 12.85
C VAL A 935 6.40 -45.53 14.29
N LEU A 936 7.29 -46.50 14.52
CA LEU A 936 7.79 -46.82 15.86
C LEU A 936 8.57 -45.66 16.48
N THR A 937 9.38 -44.95 15.69
CA THR A 937 10.13 -43.77 16.15
C THR A 937 9.17 -42.66 16.57
N ILE A 938 8.11 -42.41 15.79
CA ILE A 938 7.06 -41.46 16.16
C ILE A 938 6.37 -41.90 17.46
N PHE A 939 5.98 -43.17 17.60
CA PHE A 939 5.39 -43.68 18.83
C PHE A 939 6.32 -43.53 20.05
N VAL A 940 7.62 -43.82 19.89
CA VAL A 940 8.63 -43.67 20.94
C VAL A 940 8.83 -42.19 21.31
N VAL A 941 8.88 -41.28 20.32
CA VAL A 941 8.98 -39.82 20.54
C VAL A 941 7.73 -39.30 21.25
N LEU A 942 6.54 -39.76 20.88
CA LEU A 942 5.27 -39.40 21.53
C LEU A 942 5.12 -40.01 22.92
N TYR A 943 5.76 -41.16 23.20
CA TYR A 943 5.74 -41.81 24.51
C TYR A 943 6.72 -41.15 25.49
N ILE A 944 7.93 -40.85 25.05
CA ILE A 944 9.00 -40.25 25.87
C ILE A 944 8.73 -38.77 26.14
N ASN A 945 8.20 -38.04 25.16
CA ASN A 945 8.07 -36.58 25.26
C ASN A 945 6.59 -36.13 25.29
N PRO A 946 6.05 -35.80 26.49
CA PRO A 946 4.66 -35.38 26.64
C PRO A 946 4.31 -34.08 25.89
N TYR A 947 5.30 -33.25 25.54
CA TYR A 947 5.10 -32.07 24.70
C TYR A 947 4.73 -32.46 23.25
N TRP A 948 5.52 -33.32 22.61
CA TRP A 948 5.23 -33.79 21.24
C TRP A 948 3.93 -34.60 21.17
N ARG A 949 3.60 -35.34 22.23
CA ARG A 949 2.30 -36.00 22.38
C ARG A 949 1.14 -35.01 22.29
N SER A 950 1.22 -33.91 23.04
CA SER A 950 0.17 -32.88 23.06
C SER A 950 0.07 -32.12 21.73
N VAL A 951 1.21 -31.83 21.09
CA VAL A 951 1.25 -31.18 19.78
C VAL A 951 0.64 -32.09 18.70
N TRP A 952 0.96 -33.38 18.72
CA TRP A 952 0.43 -34.36 17.77
C TRP A 952 -1.08 -34.55 17.90
N PHE A 953 -1.61 -34.71 19.13
CA PHE A 953 -3.06 -34.77 19.35
C PHE A 953 -3.76 -33.45 19.02
N SER A 954 -3.10 -32.30 19.21
CA SER A 954 -3.64 -31.00 18.77
C SER A 954 -3.63 -30.86 17.24
N PHE A 955 -2.62 -31.42 16.56
CA PHE A 955 -2.54 -31.45 15.10
C PHE A 955 -3.60 -32.37 14.52
N ILE A 956 -3.75 -33.59 15.05
CA ILE A 956 -4.86 -34.49 14.68
C ILE A 956 -6.21 -33.88 15.02
N GLY A 957 -6.34 -33.20 16.16
CA GLY A 957 -7.55 -32.46 16.52
C GLY A 957 -7.87 -31.35 15.52
N LYS A 958 -6.86 -30.61 15.05
CA LYS A 958 -6.98 -29.63 13.95
C LYS A 958 -7.35 -30.31 12.64
N CYS A 959 -6.70 -31.40 12.24
CA CYS A 959 -7.03 -32.14 11.02
C CYS A 959 -8.45 -32.71 11.08
N ILE A 960 -8.94 -33.19 12.24
CA ILE A 960 -10.31 -33.67 12.42
C ILE A 960 -11.31 -32.52 12.40
N THR A 961 -10.97 -31.33 12.92
CA THR A 961 -11.85 -30.15 12.82
C THR A 961 -11.85 -29.57 11.41
N THR A 962 -10.71 -29.48 10.72
CA THR A 962 -10.62 -29.13 9.31
C THR A 962 -11.35 -30.14 8.42
N CYS A 963 -11.21 -31.45 8.69
CA CYS A 963 -12.00 -32.49 8.02
C CYS A 963 -13.48 -32.41 8.38
N ARG A 964 -13.88 -32.06 9.61
CA ARG A 964 -15.31 -31.91 9.97
C ARG A 964 -15.97 -30.72 9.27
N TYR A 965 -15.25 -29.60 9.14
CA TYR A 965 -15.67 -28.45 8.33
C TYR A 965 -15.70 -28.79 6.83
N SER A 966 -14.73 -29.57 6.32
CA SER A 966 -14.77 -30.09 4.95
C SER A 966 -15.83 -31.17 4.74
N THR A 967 -16.20 -31.99 5.73
CA THR A 967 -17.22 -33.04 5.54
C THR A 967 -18.64 -32.51 5.56
N MET A 968 -18.90 -31.38 6.23
CA MET A 968 -20.20 -30.72 6.17
C MET A 968 -20.40 -29.98 4.83
N ALA A 969 -19.29 -29.59 4.16
CA ALA A 969 -19.29 -29.20 2.76
C ALA A 969 -19.38 -30.44 1.83
N ASN A 970 -18.56 -31.48 2.06
CA ASN A 970 -18.48 -32.67 1.20
C ASN A 970 -19.73 -33.56 1.22
N PHE A 971 -20.63 -33.43 2.20
CA PHE A 971 -21.92 -34.12 2.15
C PHE A 971 -22.96 -33.42 1.26
N LEU A 972 -22.72 -32.18 0.85
CA LEU A 972 -23.50 -31.44 -0.16
C LEU A 972 -22.78 -31.36 -1.52
N THR A 973 -21.49 -31.71 -1.60
CA THR A 973 -20.70 -31.66 -2.85
C THR A 973 -20.87 -32.91 -3.73
N TYR A 974 -21.54 -33.97 -3.28
CA TYR A 974 -21.77 -35.16 -4.11
C TYR A 974 -22.93 -35.02 -5.14
N HIS A 975 -23.52 -33.83 -5.27
CA HIS A 975 -24.58 -33.56 -6.27
C HIS A 975 -24.40 -32.29 -7.12
N ILE A 976 -23.19 -31.72 -7.20
CA ILE A 976 -22.86 -30.63 -8.15
C ILE A 976 -21.83 -31.11 -9.18
N PHE A 977 -21.98 -32.35 -9.63
CA PHE A 977 -21.59 -32.68 -10.99
C PHE A 977 -22.89 -32.69 -11.79
N ARG A 978 -23.17 -31.59 -12.49
CA ARG A 978 -23.73 -31.81 -13.82
C ARG A 978 -22.57 -32.41 -14.60
N GLN A 979 -22.48 -33.74 -14.60
CA GLN A 979 -21.71 -34.44 -15.63
C GLN A 979 -22.15 -33.79 -16.95
N CYS A 980 -21.19 -33.44 -17.80
CA CYS A 980 -21.50 -32.94 -19.13
C CYS A 980 -22.25 -34.06 -19.86
N ASP A 981 -23.59 -34.04 -19.79
CA ASP A 981 -24.51 -34.96 -20.48
C ASP A 981 -24.55 -34.68 -21.98
#